data_AF-A0A944JPI6-F1
#
_entry.id   AF-A0A944JPI6-F1
#
_cell.length_a   1.000
_cell.length_b   1.000
_cell.length_c   1.000
_cell.angle_alpha   90.00
_cell.angle_beta   90.00
_cell.angle_gamma   90.00
#
_symmetry.space_group_name_H-M   'P 1'
#
loop_
_entity.id
_entity.type
_entity.pdbx_description
1 polymer ?
#
loop_
_entity_poly.entity_id
_entity_poly.type
_entity_poly.pdbx_seq_one_letter_code
_entity_poly.pdbx_strand_id
1 'polypeptide(L)'
;MTVNVVLVSGEQAELIDAAVALGDRYTKRLGLLTPPAYRQAADEGGLLVALEGEQVIGYALFGLPKRSPYVRLAHLCVAEEHRGKRVARQLVQTIRERQAHRLAIKVRCRRDYELSGMWTSLGFVPRGEGLGRGLKRKTLDSWWLDLGHQDLFSEAESEALLVVTVDHSVFDGLSGRGSEREVEEARALEAGWLTDLVELAFTPQLLHDVREMADSAERQHRRADLSSLRLITPDPDAVAARYAELMAALSGALPDVPADARTRARLRYVAETSCTGLQLLVTRDPGLADMADVAWDVAGVKVVAPSAVTLHVDELRQAQVYRPRDLLGTVFSAEEVTVGSEADLVPFFDEGQREGGPVFERRLQSFGPGAILWRRELLRDGEGQPVGLYVWSLDGRTLNVPVLRTAGHVLEETLARQLLFMLKRLGRERGAQVIRITDPYPSAAAKAAAGADGFAAHTDGLTALLVDVCGAASEVSGAAADIAQRLALTVPDLPADLSAEVASVAERAWWPAKVMDSGLPSFIVPIEPRWSADLFDFPTMLLPRDEVLGISREHVYYRSPGHRNESVPGRLLWYVSRGNPGEQGQMVIGCSRLDEVVIDEPDTLHSQFEHLGVYGREQVRKAAEPYGRAMALRFSDTELFPEPVPYRRLCVLAEDLGLALSLQQLSKINNALFQAVYEEGHRKT
;
A
#
# COMPACT_ATOMS: atom_id res chain seq x y z
N MET A 1 -5.71 -39.63 -21.16
CA MET A 1 -5.84 -38.31 -21.79
C MET A 1 -5.07 -37.33 -20.92
N THR A 2 -4.06 -36.67 -21.48
CA THR A 2 -3.12 -35.81 -20.76
C THR A 2 -3.62 -34.38 -20.79
N VAL A 3 -3.98 -33.84 -19.63
CA VAL A 3 -4.29 -32.42 -19.47
C VAL A 3 -2.98 -31.65 -19.36
N ASN A 4 -2.83 -30.61 -20.16
CA ASN A 4 -1.67 -29.72 -20.13
C ASN A 4 -2.09 -28.33 -19.60
N VAL A 5 -1.31 -27.76 -18.69
CA VAL A 5 -1.58 -26.41 -18.15
C VAL A 5 -0.55 -25.45 -18.72
N VAL A 6 -1.03 -24.41 -19.41
CA VAL A 6 -0.19 -23.41 -20.08
C VAL A 6 -0.46 -22.02 -19.53
N LEU A 7 0.60 -21.21 -19.47
CA LEU A 7 0.50 -19.78 -19.23
C LEU A 7 0.13 -19.10 -20.54
N VAL A 8 -0.87 -18.22 -20.49
CA VAL A 8 -1.36 -17.49 -21.65
C VAL A 8 -0.71 -16.12 -21.67
N SER A 9 -0.11 -15.73 -22.81
CA SER A 9 0.31 -14.34 -23.06
C SER A 9 -0.79 -13.58 -23.80
N GLY A 10 -0.78 -12.23 -23.74
CA GLY A 10 -1.80 -11.42 -24.43
C GLY A 10 -1.83 -11.58 -25.96
N GLU A 11 -0.77 -12.13 -26.55
CA GLU A 11 -0.71 -12.45 -27.99
C GLU A 11 -1.56 -13.68 -28.37
N GLN A 12 -1.94 -14.52 -27.40
CA GLN A 12 -2.68 -15.75 -27.64
C GLN A 12 -4.21 -15.54 -27.58
N ALA A 13 -4.72 -14.72 -28.50
CA ALA A 13 -6.14 -14.31 -28.53
C ALA A 13 -7.11 -15.50 -28.51
N GLU A 14 -6.83 -16.60 -29.23
CA GLU A 14 -7.70 -17.77 -29.28
C GLU A 14 -7.90 -18.44 -27.91
N LEU A 15 -6.84 -18.55 -27.10
CA LEU A 15 -6.93 -19.12 -25.75
C LEU A 15 -7.65 -18.18 -24.79
N ILE A 16 -7.47 -16.87 -24.96
CA ILE A 16 -8.14 -15.85 -24.16
C ILE A 16 -9.64 -15.88 -24.45
N ASP A 17 -10.04 -15.88 -25.72
CA ASP A 17 -11.43 -15.91 -26.13
C ASP A 17 -12.13 -17.21 -25.68
N ALA A 18 -11.41 -18.35 -25.72
CA ALA A 18 -11.92 -19.61 -25.19
C ALA A 18 -12.07 -19.60 -23.65
N ALA A 19 -11.16 -18.94 -22.92
CA ALA A 19 -11.29 -18.76 -21.47
C ALA A 19 -12.46 -17.83 -21.11
N VAL A 20 -12.67 -16.75 -21.88
CA VAL A 20 -13.83 -15.84 -21.75
C VAL A 20 -15.12 -16.61 -21.95
N ALA A 21 -15.26 -17.34 -23.07
CA ALA A 21 -16.45 -18.14 -23.35
C ALA A 21 -16.75 -19.18 -22.26
N LEU A 22 -15.70 -19.78 -21.68
CA LEU A 22 -15.85 -20.70 -20.55
C LEU A 22 -16.27 -19.97 -19.27
N GLY A 23 -15.77 -18.76 -19.03
CA GLY A 23 -16.17 -17.90 -17.91
C GLY A 23 -17.64 -17.50 -17.99
N ASP A 24 -18.08 -17.05 -19.16
CA ASP A 24 -19.45 -16.58 -19.43
C ASP A 24 -20.50 -17.67 -19.20
N ARG A 25 -20.14 -18.93 -19.44
CA ARG A 25 -20.99 -20.08 -19.13
C ARG A 25 -21.30 -20.22 -17.64
N TYR A 26 -20.40 -19.75 -16.76
CA TYR A 26 -20.51 -19.92 -15.30
C TYR A 26 -20.55 -18.60 -14.51
N THR A 27 -20.92 -17.48 -15.15
CA THR A 27 -20.99 -16.13 -14.55
C THR A 27 -21.78 -16.08 -13.24
N LYS A 28 -22.84 -16.90 -13.10
CA LYS A 28 -23.64 -16.99 -11.86
C LYS A 28 -22.82 -17.35 -10.61
N ARG A 29 -21.71 -18.08 -10.77
CA ARG A 29 -20.82 -18.48 -9.67
C ARG A 29 -19.53 -17.69 -9.64
N LEU A 30 -18.92 -17.40 -10.80
CA LEU A 30 -17.63 -16.71 -10.86
C LEU A 30 -17.75 -15.19 -10.64
N GLY A 31 -18.90 -14.62 -10.96
CA GLY A 31 -19.02 -13.18 -11.15
C GLY A 31 -18.63 -12.80 -12.58
N LEU A 32 -19.04 -11.60 -12.97
CA LEU A 32 -18.80 -11.06 -14.30
C LEU A 32 -17.39 -10.46 -14.38
N LEU A 33 -16.67 -10.77 -15.44
CA LEU A 33 -15.35 -10.22 -15.71
C LEU A 33 -15.24 -9.97 -17.22
N THR A 34 -14.79 -8.78 -17.61
CA THR A 34 -14.85 -8.34 -19.00
C THR A 34 -13.68 -8.90 -19.82
N PRO A 35 -13.81 -9.10 -21.15
CA PRO A 35 -12.71 -9.61 -21.99
C PRO A 35 -11.38 -8.84 -21.88
N PRO A 36 -11.36 -7.49 -21.77
CA PRO A 36 -10.13 -6.74 -21.52
C PRO A 36 -9.40 -7.18 -20.24
N ALA A 37 -10.13 -7.59 -19.20
CA ALA A 37 -9.54 -8.06 -17.96
C ALA A 37 -8.78 -9.39 -18.13
N TYR A 38 -9.24 -10.28 -19.01
CA TYR A 38 -8.50 -11.52 -19.33
C TYR A 38 -7.21 -11.24 -20.11
N ARG A 39 -7.25 -10.32 -21.10
CA ARG A 39 -6.06 -9.95 -21.87
C ARG A 39 -5.00 -9.31 -20.99
N GLN A 40 -5.40 -8.35 -20.18
CA GLN A 40 -4.48 -7.69 -19.26
C GLN A 40 -3.90 -8.69 -18.24
N ALA A 41 -4.73 -9.57 -17.66
CA ALA A 41 -4.23 -10.62 -16.79
C ALA A 41 -3.24 -11.56 -17.51
N ALA A 42 -3.44 -11.85 -18.80
CA ALA A 42 -2.49 -12.62 -19.60
C ALA A 42 -1.15 -11.87 -19.80
N ASP A 43 -1.19 -10.57 -20.08
CA ASP A 43 0.00 -9.71 -20.21
C ASP A 43 0.81 -9.65 -18.92
N GLU A 44 0.13 -9.66 -17.77
CA GLU A 44 0.74 -9.66 -16.44
C GLU A 44 1.16 -11.05 -15.95
N GLY A 45 0.95 -12.11 -16.75
CA GLY A 45 1.27 -13.50 -16.37
C GLY A 45 0.31 -14.11 -15.34
N GLY A 46 -0.88 -13.55 -15.21
CA GLY A 46 -1.97 -13.92 -14.30
C GLY A 46 -3.05 -14.83 -14.90
N LEU A 47 -2.87 -15.39 -16.10
CA LEU A 47 -3.84 -16.28 -16.74
C LEU A 47 -3.23 -17.66 -17.07
N LEU A 48 -3.79 -18.71 -16.47
CA LEU A 48 -3.47 -20.11 -16.80
C LEU A 48 -4.68 -20.79 -17.43
N VAL A 49 -4.42 -21.61 -18.45
CA VAL A 49 -5.44 -22.39 -19.14
C VAL A 49 -5.07 -23.88 -19.11
N ALA A 50 -6.06 -24.72 -18.83
CA ALA A 50 -5.95 -26.17 -18.89
C ALA A 50 -6.53 -26.69 -20.22
N LEU A 51 -5.71 -27.43 -20.95
CA LEU A 51 -5.99 -27.95 -22.29
C LEU A 51 -6.11 -29.47 -22.27
N GLU A 52 -7.12 -30.01 -22.94
CA GLU A 52 -7.20 -31.42 -23.34
C GLU A 52 -7.16 -31.47 -24.87
N GLY A 53 -5.98 -31.75 -25.43
CA GLY A 53 -5.73 -31.50 -26.86
C GLY A 53 -5.65 -30.00 -27.14
N GLU A 54 -6.50 -29.50 -28.04
CA GLU A 54 -6.65 -28.06 -28.34
C GLU A 54 -7.83 -27.41 -27.60
N GLN A 55 -8.61 -28.20 -26.85
CA GLN A 55 -9.80 -27.70 -26.17
C GLN A 55 -9.47 -27.14 -24.79
N VAL A 56 -9.91 -25.91 -24.52
CA VAL A 56 -9.89 -25.30 -23.19
C VAL A 56 -10.95 -25.95 -22.29
N ILE A 57 -10.50 -26.64 -21.25
CA ILE A 57 -11.36 -27.38 -20.31
C ILE A 57 -11.38 -26.74 -18.91
N GLY A 58 -10.53 -25.75 -18.66
CA GLY A 58 -10.50 -24.98 -17.43
C GLY A 58 -9.53 -23.82 -17.51
N TYR A 59 -9.64 -22.85 -16.60
CA TYR A 59 -8.70 -21.74 -16.47
C TYR A 59 -8.61 -21.27 -15.01
N ALA A 60 -7.51 -20.61 -14.69
CA ALA A 60 -7.34 -19.86 -13.46
C ALA A 60 -6.86 -18.44 -13.79
N LEU A 61 -7.57 -17.45 -13.28
CA LEU A 61 -7.23 -16.04 -13.40
C LEU A 61 -6.86 -15.51 -12.01
N PHE A 62 -5.66 -14.98 -11.88
CA PHE A 62 -5.11 -14.50 -10.62
C PHE A 62 -4.32 -13.21 -10.82
N GLY A 63 -4.40 -12.32 -9.83
CA GLY A 63 -3.59 -11.11 -9.77
C GLY A 63 -2.26 -11.35 -9.08
N LEU A 64 -1.24 -10.64 -9.54
CA LEU A 64 0.10 -10.60 -8.96
C LEU A 64 0.42 -9.16 -8.52
N PRO A 65 -0.20 -8.65 -7.43
CA PRO A 65 0.01 -7.26 -7.04
C PRO A 65 1.48 -7.04 -6.69
N LYS A 66 2.09 -5.98 -7.23
CA LYS A 66 3.52 -5.69 -7.06
C LYS A 66 3.90 -5.49 -5.60
N ARG A 67 3.00 -4.92 -4.81
CA ARG A 67 3.19 -4.55 -3.40
C ARG A 67 2.59 -5.55 -2.40
N SER A 68 1.99 -6.65 -2.87
CA SER A 68 1.39 -7.67 -2.01
C SER A 68 2.23 -8.94 -2.07
N PRO A 69 2.63 -9.54 -0.94
CA PRO A 69 3.34 -10.82 -0.94
C PRO A 69 2.43 -12.01 -1.27
N TYR A 70 1.15 -11.77 -1.60
CA TYR A 70 0.13 -12.79 -1.84
C TYR A 70 -0.30 -12.83 -3.30
N VAL A 71 -0.64 -14.03 -3.78
CA VAL A 71 -1.32 -14.23 -5.07
C VAL A 71 -2.82 -14.14 -4.83
N ARG A 72 -3.53 -13.31 -5.60
CA ARG A 72 -4.99 -13.18 -5.49
C ARG A 72 -5.66 -14.02 -6.57
N LEU A 73 -6.26 -15.15 -6.22
CA LEU A 73 -7.03 -15.95 -7.14
C LEU A 73 -8.42 -15.34 -7.32
N ALA A 74 -8.67 -14.77 -8.50
CA ALA A 74 -9.96 -14.16 -8.84
C ALA A 74 -10.94 -15.22 -9.34
N HIS A 75 -10.58 -15.95 -10.40
CA HIS A 75 -11.41 -17.01 -10.98
C HIS A 75 -10.66 -18.35 -10.98
N LEU A 76 -11.40 -19.42 -10.68
CA LEU A 76 -10.97 -20.79 -10.92
C LEU A 76 -12.15 -21.54 -11.56
N CYS A 77 -12.04 -21.81 -12.85
CA CYS A 77 -13.11 -22.39 -13.64
C CYS A 77 -12.70 -23.73 -14.24
N VAL A 78 -13.57 -24.73 -14.12
CA VAL A 78 -13.44 -26.02 -14.80
C VAL A 78 -14.78 -26.36 -15.43
N ALA A 79 -14.74 -26.71 -16.71
CA ALA A 79 -15.90 -27.16 -17.47
C ALA A 79 -16.58 -28.35 -16.76
N GLU A 80 -17.91 -28.34 -16.70
CA GLU A 80 -18.70 -29.32 -15.94
C GLU A 80 -18.40 -30.77 -16.35
N GLU A 81 -18.14 -30.99 -17.63
CA GLU A 81 -17.83 -32.29 -18.23
C GLU A 81 -16.43 -32.82 -17.82
N HIS A 82 -15.58 -31.94 -17.29
CA HIS A 82 -14.21 -32.24 -16.88
C HIS A 82 -14.01 -32.09 -15.35
N ARG A 83 -15.07 -31.84 -14.58
CA ARG A 83 -15.02 -31.86 -13.11
C ARG A 83 -14.71 -33.27 -12.60
N GLY A 84 -14.05 -33.36 -11.44
CA GLY A 84 -13.59 -34.63 -10.88
C GLY A 84 -12.29 -35.20 -11.51
N LYS A 85 -11.84 -34.66 -12.66
CA LYS A 85 -10.59 -35.06 -13.34
C LYS A 85 -9.32 -34.38 -12.79
N ARG A 86 -9.38 -33.78 -11.60
CA ARG A 86 -8.27 -33.05 -10.94
C ARG A 86 -7.71 -31.83 -11.72
N VAL A 87 -8.44 -31.30 -12.71
CA VAL A 87 -8.04 -30.09 -13.48
C VAL A 87 -7.80 -28.88 -12.58
N ALA A 88 -8.73 -28.58 -11.66
CA ALA A 88 -8.58 -27.49 -10.69
C ALA A 88 -7.32 -27.65 -9.82
N ARG A 89 -7.00 -28.89 -9.44
CA ARG A 89 -5.79 -29.20 -8.66
C ARG A 89 -4.52 -28.93 -9.48
N GLN A 90 -4.51 -29.28 -10.76
CA GLN A 90 -3.37 -28.99 -11.65
C GLN A 90 -3.18 -27.49 -11.83
N LEU A 91 -4.26 -26.73 -12.09
CA LEU A 91 -4.19 -25.27 -12.19
C LEU A 91 -3.59 -24.64 -10.92
N VAL A 92 -4.14 -24.98 -9.75
CA VAL A 92 -3.64 -24.47 -8.47
C VAL A 92 -2.19 -24.90 -8.24
N GLN A 93 -1.84 -26.16 -8.52
CA GLN A 93 -0.48 -26.66 -8.34
C GLN A 93 0.52 -25.92 -9.25
N THR A 94 0.15 -25.63 -10.50
CA THR A 94 0.98 -24.82 -11.41
C THR A 94 1.16 -23.39 -10.88
N ILE A 95 0.14 -22.79 -10.26
CA ILE A 95 0.30 -21.49 -9.57
C ILE A 95 1.30 -21.62 -8.41
N ARG A 96 1.16 -22.65 -7.57
CA ARG A 96 2.06 -22.88 -6.43
C ARG A 96 3.52 -23.04 -6.85
N GLU A 97 3.77 -23.80 -7.92
CA GLU A 97 5.12 -24.03 -8.44
C GLU A 97 5.74 -22.77 -9.04
N ARG A 98 4.96 -21.98 -9.79
CA ARG A 98 5.44 -20.75 -10.43
C ARG A 98 5.60 -19.59 -9.44
N GLN A 99 4.72 -19.53 -8.44
CA GLN A 99 4.64 -18.44 -7.47
C GLN A 99 5.14 -18.88 -6.08
N ALA A 100 6.01 -19.89 -6.00
CA ALA A 100 6.57 -20.41 -4.74
C ALA A 100 7.34 -19.35 -3.93
N HIS A 101 7.71 -18.23 -4.56
CA HIS A 101 8.35 -17.08 -3.91
C HIS A 101 7.36 -16.17 -3.13
N ARG A 102 6.05 -16.37 -3.28
CA ARG A 102 4.99 -15.62 -2.59
C ARG A 102 4.56 -16.35 -1.31
N LEU A 103 3.96 -15.64 -0.36
CA LEU A 103 3.55 -16.22 0.94
C LEU A 103 2.36 -17.19 0.81
N ALA A 104 1.31 -16.79 0.09
CA ALA A 104 0.09 -17.57 0.01
C ALA A 104 -0.73 -17.22 -1.25
N ILE A 105 -1.65 -18.12 -1.62
CA ILE A 105 -2.73 -17.86 -2.57
C ILE A 105 -4.01 -17.57 -1.79
N LYS A 106 -4.65 -16.44 -2.06
CA LYS A 106 -5.88 -15.99 -1.42
C LYS A 106 -7.05 -16.08 -2.38
N VAL A 107 -8.20 -16.51 -1.87
CA VAL A 107 -9.48 -16.47 -2.60
C VAL A 107 -10.60 -16.11 -1.66
N ARG A 108 -11.52 -15.25 -2.14
CA ARG A 108 -12.78 -14.98 -1.44
C ARG A 108 -13.91 -15.67 -2.17
N CYS A 109 -14.70 -16.47 -1.45
CA CYS A 109 -15.77 -17.26 -2.02
C CYS A 109 -17.04 -17.12 -1.19
N ARG A 110 -18.21 -17.02 -1.85
CA ARG A 110 -19.48 -16.95 -1.12
C ARG A 110 -19.80 -18.29 -0.48
N ARG A 111 -20.18 -18.27 0.80
CA ARG A 111 -20.54 -19.47 1.55
C ARG A 111 -21.71 -20.23 0.93
N ASP A 112 -22.65 -19.51 0.32
CA ASP A 112 -23.84 -20.08 -0.32
C ASP A 112 -23.59 -20.78 -1.66
N TYR A 113 -22.34 -20.80 -2.15
CA TYR A 113 -21.97 -21.59 -3.32
C TYR A 113 -21.68 -23.06 -3.00
N GLU A 114 -21.62 -23.43 -1.72
CA GLU A 114 -21.39 -24.81 -1.25
C GLU A 114 -20.06 -25.40 -1.79
N LEU A 115 -19.06 -24.54 -2.03
CA LEU A 115 -17.75 -24.92 -2.57
C LEU A 115 -16.70 -25.18 -1.48
N SER A 116 -17.06 -25.10 -0.19
CA SER A 116 -16.10 -25.27 0.92
C SER A 116 -15.35 -26.60 0.84
N GLY A 117 -16.04 -27.70 0.53
CA GLY A 117 -15.39 -29.01 0.35
C GLY A 117 -14.38 -29.05 -0.80
N MET A 118 -14.62 -28.30 -1.88
CA MET A 118 -13.66 -28.17 -2.98
C MET A 118 -12.41 -27.43 -2.51
N TRP A 119 -12.56 -26.28 -1.85
CA TRP A 119 -11.43 -25.50 -1.33
C TRP A 119 -10.58 -26.28 -0.33
N THR A 120 -11.21 -26.98 0.61
CA THR A 120 -10.51 -27.89 1.54
C THR A 120 -9.78 -29.00 0.79
N SER A 121 -10.36 -29.59 -0.25
CA SER A 121 -9.70 -30.64 -1.06
C SER A 121 -8.52 -30.16 -1.91
N LEU A 122 -8.42 -28.85 -2.14
CA LEU A 122 -7.31 -28.17 -2.79
C LEU A 122 -6.25 -27.70 -1.78
N GLY A 123 -6.49 -27.86 -0.48
CA GLY A 123 -5.58 -27.50 0.61
C GLY A 123 -5.80 -26.10 1.19
N PHE A 124 -6.87 -25.40 0.79
CA PHE A 124 -7.18 -24.09 1.35
C PHE A 124 -7.79 -24.20 2.75
N VAL A 125 -7.44 -23.25 3.62
CA VAL A 125 -7.96 -23.11 4.98
C VAL A 125 -8.76 -21.81 5.09
N PRO A 126 -9.97 -21.82 5.69
CA PRO A 126 -10.73 -20.59 5.92
C PRO A 126 -10.08 -19.78 7.06
N ARG A 127 -9.78 -18.49 6.82
CA ARG A 127 -9.13 -17.60 7.81
C ARG A 127 -9.91 -16.31 8.12
N GLY A 128 -11.08 -16.09 7.51
CA GLY A 128 -11.90 -14.90 7.81
C GLY A 128 -13.26 -14.92 7.12
N GLU A 129 -14.14 -14.01 7.55
CA GLU A 129 -15.50 -13.84 7.02
C GLU A 129 -15.78 -12.37 6.68
N GLY A 130 -16.51 -12.13 5.59
CA GLY A 130 -16.96 -10.81 5.12
C GLY A 130 -18.42 -10.83 4.65
N LEU A 131 -18.95 -9.69 4.19
CA LEU A 131 -20.37 -9.53 3.84
C LEU A 131 -20.55 -9.10 2.37
N GLY A 132 -21.21 -9.96 1.58
CA GLY A 132 -21.68 -9.76 0.21
C GLY A 132 -22.33 -8.40 -0.11
N ARG A 133 -22.14 -7.85 -1.33
CA ARG A 133 -22.79 -6.61 -1.79
C ARG A 133 -24.24 -6.76 -2.27
N GLY A 134 -24.70 -7.97 -2.56
CA GLY A 134 -26.08 -8.17 -3.02
C GLY A 134 -27.10 -7.73 -1.95
N LEU A 135 -28.34 -7.42 -2.34
CA LEU A 135 -29.44 -7.03 -1.43
C LEU A 135 -29.59 -7.92 -0.18
N LYS A 136 -29.13 -9.18 -0.23
CA LYS A 136 -29.19 -10.16 0.86
C LYS A 136 -27.94 -10.23 1.75
N ARG A 137 -26.91 -9.39 1.53
CA ARG A 137 -25.65 -9.32 2.28
C ARG A 137 -25.07 -10.68 2.70
N LYS A 138 -24.89 -11.58 1.74
CA LYS A 138 -24.52 -12.98 2.01
C LYS A 138 -23.06 -13.13 2.45
N THR A 139 -22.78 -14.03 3.38
CA THR A 139 -21.43 -14.26 3.92
C THR A 139 -20.43 -14.70 2.85
N LEU A 140 -19.25 -14.07 2.87
CA LEU A 140 -18.06 -14.41 2.09
C LEU A 140 -17.01 -15.03 2.99
N ASP A 141 -16.51 -16.20 2.62
CA ASP A 141 -15.40 -16.87 3.29
C ASP A 141 -14.08 -16.50 2.61
N SER A 142 -13.09 -16.09 3.41
CA SER A 142 -11.71 -15.83 2.98
C SER A 142 -10.88 -17.10 3.16
N TRP A 143 -10.40 -17.65 2.05
CA TRP A 143 -9.66 -18.91 1.99
C TRP A 143 -8.20 -18.67 1.61
N TRP A 144 -7.31 -19.39 2.27
CA TRP A 144 -5.87 -19.22 2.15
C TRP A 144 -5.20 -20.56 1.85
N LEU A 145 -4.34 -20.59 0.83
CA LEU A 145 -3.45 -21.72 0.57
C LEU A 145 -2.02 -21.26 0.78
N ASP A 146 -1.40 -21.82 1.81
CA ASP A 146 -0.02 -21.56 2.17
C ASP A 146 0.95 -22.15 1.12
N LEU A 147 2.01 -21.39 0.78
CA LEU A 147 3.03 -21.81 -0.19
C LEU A 147 4.32 -22.37 0.47
N GLY A 148 4.27 -22.70 1.76
CA GLY A 148 5.41 -23.22 2.52
C GLY A 148 5.98 -22.20 3.53
N HIS A 149 5.22 -21.15 3.82
CA HIS A 149 5.60 -20.02 4.65
C HIS A 149 4.60 -19.85 5.82
N GLN A 150 4.28 -20.98 6.47
CA GLN A 150 3.25 -21.04 7.52
C GLN A 150 3.41 -19.90 8.52
N ASP A 151 2.34 -19.12 8.61
CA ASP A 151 2.09 -18.12 9.65
C ASP A 151 3.10 -16.97 9.71
N LEU A 152 3.81 -16.72 8.60
CA LEU A 152 4.82 -15.67 8.61
C LEU A 152 4.25 -14.32 9.01
N PHE A 153 3.15 -13.86 8.41
CA PHE A 153 2.50 -12.58 8.77
C PHE A 153 1.02 -12.56 8.39
N SER A 154 0.25 -13.55 8.84
CA SER A 154 -1.16 -13.72 8.40
C SER A 154 -2.11 -12.60 8.79
N GLU A 155 -1.73 -11.78 9.78
CA GLU A 155 -2.50 -10.63 10.26
C GLU A 155 -2.09 -9.31 9.59
N ALA A 156 -1.19 -9.34 8.60
CA ALA A 156 -0.60 -8.13 8.03
C ALA A 156 -1.50 -7.26 7.13
N GLU A 157 -2.82 -7.44 7.16
CA GLU A 157 -3.73 -6.75 6.26
C GLU A 157 -4.58 -5.68 6.94
N SER A 158 -4.55 -4.49 6.34
CA SER A 158 -5.60 -3.49 6.48
C SER A 158 -6.87 -3.99 5.80
N GLU A 159 -7.97 -4.01 6.56
CA GLU A 159 -9.34 -4.30 6.10
C GLU A 159 -10.02 -3.10 5.41
N ALA A 160 -9.32 -1.97 5.22
CA ALA A 160 -9.90 -0.77 4.63
C ALA A 160 -10.34 -1.01 3.17
N LEU A 161 -11.60 -0.68 2.88
CA LEU A 161 -12.19 -0.77 1.53
C LEU A 161 -11.71 0.40 0.66
N LEU A 162 -11.47 0.13 -0.63
CA LEU A 162 -11.28 1.17 -1.64
C LEU A 162 -12.63 1.85 -1.91
N VAL A 163 -12.86 3.06 -1.40
CA VAL A 163 -14.08 3.83 -1.65
C VAL A 163 -13.96 4.54 -3.00
N VAL A 164 -14.92 4.35 -3.89
CA VAL A 164 -14.83 4.84 -5.27
C VAL A 164 -16.09 5.62 -5.61
N THR A 165 -15.92 6.87 -6.06
CA THR A 165 -17.06 7.66 -6.54
C THR A 165 -17.44 7.25 -7.95
N VAL A 166 -18.73 7.15 -8.23
CA VAL A 166 -19.26 6.84 -9.56
C VAL A 166 -19.98 8.06 -10.13
N ASP A 167 -19.84 8.24 -11.45
CA ASP A 167 -20.60 9.24 -12.18
C ASP A 167 -21.95 8.69 -12.69
N HIS A 168 -22.72 9.54 -13.38
CA HIS A 168 -23.99 9.16 -13.99
C HIS A 168 -23.86 8.02 -15.01
N SER A 169 -22.77 7.96 -15.77
CA SER A 169 -22.60 6.95 -16.83
C SER A 169 -22.43 5.55 -16.25
N VAL A 170 -21.64 5.41 -15.18
CA VAL A 170 -21.46 4.13 -14.48
C VAL A 170 -22.74 3.77 -13.74
N PHE A 171 -23.42 4.73 -13.11
CA PHE A 171 -24.70 4.52 -12.45
C PHE A 171 -25.80 4.00 -13.41
N ASP A 172 -25.88 4.56 -14.63
CA ASP A 172 -26.80 4.07 -15.65
C ASP A 172 -26.51 2.60 -16.02
N GLY A 173 -25.23 2.25 -16.14
CA GLY A 173 -24.79 0.87 -16.40
C GLY A 173 -25.15 -0.11 -15.28
N LEU A 174 -24.94 0.28 -14.02
CA LEU A 174 -25.34 -0.50 -12.84
C LEU A 174 -26.85 -0.74 -12.81
N SER A 175 -27.62 0.27 -13.22
CA SER A 175 -29.08 0.21 -13.34
C SER A 175 -29.57 -0.60 -14.56
N GLY A 176 -28.64 -1.20 -15.33
CA GLY A 176 -28.96 -2.03 -16.49
C GLY A 176 -29.32 -1.23 -17.75
N ARG A 177 -28.91 0.02 -17.84
CA ARG A 177 -29.14 0.90 -19.00
C ARG A 177 -27.84 1.23 -19.73
N GLY A 178 -27.97 1.46 -21.03
CA GLY A 178 -26.85 1.59 -21.96
C GLY A 178 -26.80 0.40 -22.91
N SER A 179 -25.77 0.35 -23.73
CA SER A 179 -25.44 -0.83 -24.52
C SER A 179 -25.08 -2.01 -23.60
N GLU A 180 -25.21 -3.22 -24.13
CA GLU A 180 -24.94 -4.46 -23.40
C GLU A 180 -23.55 -4.46 -22.74
N ARG A 181 -22.54 -3.99 -23.48
CA ARG A 181 -21.17 -3.83 -22.98
C ARG A 181 -21.05 -2.86 -21.81
N GLU A 182 -21.77 -1.75 -21.85
CA GLU A 182 -21.72 -0.72 -20.81
C GLU A 182 -22.34 -1.20 -19.49
N VAL A 183 -23.43 -1.97 -19.60
CA VAL A 183 -24.06 -2.64 -18.47
C VAL A 183 -23.13 -3.71 -17.91
N GLU A 184 -22.44 -4.44 -18.78
CA GLU A 184 -21.50 -5.50 -18.40
C GLU A 184 -20.30 -4.95 -17.61
N GLU A 185 -19.66 -3.89 -18.11
CA GLU A 185 -18.53 -3.23 -17.47
C GLU A 185 -18.89 -2.64 -16.11
N ALA A 186 -20.08 -2.04 -15.98
CA ALA A 186 -20.55 -1.49 -14.70
C ALA A 186 -20.87 -2.61 -13.69
N ARG A 187 -21.57 -3.66 -14.11
CA ARG A 187 -21.89 -4.82 -13.24
C ARG A 187 -20.66 -5.60 -12.78
N ALA A 188 -19.55 -5.52 -13.52
CA ALA A 188 -18.29 -6.11 -13.08
C ALA A 188 -17.81 -5.51 -11.74
N LEU A 189 -18.13 -4.24 -11.45
CA LEU A 189 -17.83 -3.60 -10.15
C LEU A 189 -18.60 -4.23 -8.99
N GLU A 190 -19.77 -4.82 -9.24
CA GLU A 190 -20.61 -5.50 -8.25
C GLU A 190 -20.25 -6.98 -8.07
N ALA A 191 -19.21 -7.48 -8.75
CA ALA A 191 -18.81 -8.87 -8.67
C ALA A 191 -18.54 -9.30 -7.22
N GLY A 192 -18.98 -10.52 -6.87
CA GLY A 192 -18.95 -11.01 -5.48
C GLY A 192 -17.56 -11.03 -4.85
N TRP A 193 -16.51 -11.18 -5.65
CA TRP A 193 -15.12 -11.17 -5.19
C TRP A 193 -14.57 -9.76 -4.89
N LEU A 194 -15.17 -8.70 -5.47
CA LEU A 194 -14.81 -7.30 -5.18
C LEU A 194 -15.48 -6.76 -3.93
N THR A 195 -16.57 -7.39 -3.47
CA THR A 195 -17.49 -6.92 -2.43
C THR A 195 -16.78 -6.28 -1.24
N ASP A 196 -15.83 -6.99 -0.64
CA ASP A 196 -15.10 -6.59 0.58
C ASP A 196 -13.76 -5.92 0.24
N LEU A 197 -13.60 -5.40 -0.97
CA LEU A 197 -12.39 -4.68 -1.43
C LEU A 197 -12.70 -3.26 -1.91
N VAL A 198 -13.93 -3.02 -2.37
CA VAL A 198 -14.39 -1.71 -2.88
C VAL A 198 -15.65 -1.27 -2.11
N GLU A 199 -15.88 0.02 -1.99
CA GLU A 199 -17.17 0.59 -1.60
C GLU A 199 -17.57 1.58 -2.70
N LEU A 200 -18.74 1.39 -3.30
CA LEU A 200 -19.21 2.33 -4.33
C LEU A 200 -19.96 3.48 -3.66
N ALA A 201 -19.54 4.68 -4.00
CA ALA A 201 -20.06 5.91 -3.46
C ALA A 201 -20.52 6.86 -4.56
N PHE A 202 -21.35 7.83 -4.21
CA PHE A 202 -21.78 8.89 -5.12
C PHE A 202 -21.75 10.25 -4.44
N THR A 203 -21.61 11.28 -5.27
CA THR A 203 -21.54 12.68 -4.85
C THR A 203 -22.86 13.42 -5.13
N PRO A 204 -23.09 14.61 -4.55
CA PRO A 204 -24.31 15.38 -4.77
C PRO A 204 -24.60 15.70 -6.24
N GLN A 205 -23.58 15.82 -7.10
CA GLN A 205 -23.75 16.01 -8.54
C GLN A 205 -24.58 14.88 -9.19
N LEU A 206 -24.46 13.63 -8.73
CA LEU A 206 -25.29 12.53 -9.24
C LEU A 206 -26.78 12.74 -8.93
N LEU A 207 -27.09 13.34 -7.77
CA LEU A 207 -28.48 13.69 -7.43
C LEU A 207 -29.03 14.79 -8.33
N HIS A 208 -28.19 15.72 -8.75
CA HIS A 208 -28.56 16.74 -9.73
C HIS A 208 -28.84 16.11 -11.10
N ASP A 209 -27.97 15.21 -11.57
CA ASP A 209 -28.16 14.52 -12.85
C ASP A 209 -29.44 13.67 -12.85
N VAL A 210 -29.74 12.96 -11.75
CA VAL A 210 -31.00 12.23 -11.59
C VAL A 210 -32.21 13.15 -11.53
N ARG A 211 -32.10 14.36 -10.95
CA ARG A 211 -33.20 15.34 -10.89
C ARG A 211 -33.57 15.91 -12.26
N GLU A 212 -32.57 16.20 -13.10
CA GLU A 212 -32.75 16.85 -14.40
C GLU A 212 -33.43 15.96 -15.45
N MET A 213 -33.67 14.69 -15.15
CA MET A 213 -34.37 13.78 -16.06
C MET A 213 -35.84 14.16 -16.22
N ALA A 214 -36.40 14.02 -17.43
CA ALA A 214 -37.78 14.42 -17.71
C ALA A 214 -38.85 13.51 -17.07
N ASP A 215 -38.65 12.18 -17.09
CA ASP A 215 -39.65 11.18 -16.66
C ASP A 215 -39.71 11.04 -15.13
N SER A 216 -40.89 11.28 -14.55
CA SER A 216 -41.11 11.20 -13.10
C SER A 216 -41.07 9.78 -12.54
N ALA A 217 -41.54 8.78 -13.28
CA ALA A 217 -41.49 7.38 -12.86
C ALA A 217 -40.05 6.88 -12.89
N GLU A 218 -39.29 7.28 -13.92
CA GLU A 218 -37.88 6.96 -14.03
C GLU A 218 -37.03 7.61 -12.93
N ARG A 219 -37.29 8.89 -12.62
CA ARG A 219 -36.64 9.58 -11.48
C ARG A 219 -36.89 8.88 -10.14
N GLN A 220 -38.12 8.41 -9.91
CA GLN A 220 -38.47 7.73 -8.66
C GLN A 220 -37.79 6.37 -8.54
N HIS A 221 -37.70 5.63 -9.65
CA HIS A 221 -36.98 4.37 -9.70
C HIS A 221 -35.48 4.58 -9.43
N ARG A 222 -34.84 5.54 -10.09
CA ARG A 222 -33.40 5.84 -9.91
C ARG A 222 -33.05 6.29 -8.49
N ARG A 223 -33.94 7.05 -7.83
CA ARG A 223 -33.73 7.42 -6.42
C ARG A 223 -33.73 6.20 -5.48
N ALA A 224 -34.45 5.14 -5.82
CA ALA A 224 -34.43 3.91 -5.04
C ALA A 224 -33.11 3.15 -5.23
N ASP A 225 -32.57 3.12 -6.45
CA ASP A 225 -31.33 2.42 -6.77
C ASP A 225 -30.10 3.06 -6.11
N LEU A 226 -30.11 4.38 -5.88
CA LEU A 226 -29.07 5.09 -5.12
C LEU A 226 -28.88 4.58 -3.68
N SER A 227 -29.88 3.88 -3.11
CA SER A 227 -29.74 3.29 -1.76
C SER A 227 -28.70 2.18 -1.67
N SER A 228 -28.27 1.65 -2.81
CA SER A 228 -27.18 0.65 -2.91
C SER A 228 -25.78 1.28 -2.83
N LEU A 229 -25.68 2.61 -2.98
CA LEU A 229 -24.43 3.37 -2.99
C LEU A 229 -24.31 4.23 -1.73
N ARG A 230 -23.08 4.49 -1.28
CA ARG A 230 -22.83 5.42 -0.18
C ARG A 230 -22.90 6.86 -0.66
N LEU A 231 -23.79 7.67 -0.08
CA LEU A 231 -23.78 9.12 -0.30
C LEU A 231 -22.59 9.73 0.45
N ILE A 232 -21.82 10.57 -0.23
CA ILE A 232 -20.78 11.37 0.38
C ILE A 232 -21.11 12.85 0.19
N THR A 233 -21.05 13.61 1.28
CA THR A 233 -21.44 15.02 1.30
C THR A 233 -20.22 15.88 1.63
N PRO A 234 -19.57 16.49 0.64
CA PRO A 234 -18.48 17.45 0.89
C PRO A 234 -19.00 18.79 1.42
N ASP A 235 -18.09 19.58 2.01
CA ASP A 235 -18.34 20.99 2.35
C ASP A 235 -18.59 21.81 1.07
N PRO A 236 -19.76 22.46 0.93
CA PRO A 236 -20.10 23.27 -0.24
C PRO A 236 -19.12 24.40 -0.55
N ASP A 237 -18.54 25.03 0.48
CA ASP A 237 -17.64 26.18 0.29
C ASP A 237 -16.28 25.71 -0.25
N ALA A 238 -15.76 24.60 0.28
CA ALA A 238 -14.56 23.95 -0.24
C ALA A 238 -14.73 23.49 -1.69
N VAL A 239 -15.90 22.93 -2.04
CA VAL A 239 -16.22 22.51 -3.41
C VAL A 239 -16.26 23.70 -4.36
N ALA A 240 -16.85 24.83 -3.95
CA ALA A 240 -16.91 26.04 -4.77
C ALA A 240 -15.51 26.58 -5.10
N ALA A 241 -14.60 26.61 -4.11
CA ALA A 241 -13.21 27.00 -4.30
C ALA A 241 -12.48 26.06 -5.27
N ARG A 242 -12.53 24.74 -5.00
CA ARG A 242 -11.87 23.72 -5.83
C ARG A 242 -12.41 23.70 -7.26
N TYR A 243 -13.71 23.90 -7.43
CA TYR A 243 -14.33 24.01 -8.73
C TYR A 243 -13.83 25.23 -9.53
N ALA A 244 -13.62 26.38 -8.88
CA ALA A 244 -13.09 27.56 -9.53
C ALA A 244 -11.63 27.34 -10.02
N GLU A 245 -10.80 26.67 -9.22
CA GLU A 245 -9.45 26.27 -9.60
C GLU A 245 -9.45 25.35 -10.83
N LEU A 246 -10.30 24.32 -10.82
CA LEU A 246 -10.45 23.37 -11.93
C LEU A 246 -10.93 24.05 -13.21
N MET A 247 -11.88 24.98 -13.12
CA MET A 247 -12.35 25.75 -14.27
C MET A 247 -11.25 26.63 -14.87
N ALA A 248 -10.42 27.24 -14.02
CA ALA A 248 -9.30 28.08 -14.45
C ALA A 248 -8.20 27.26 -15.14
N ALA A 249 -7.85 26.11 -14.56
CA ALA A 249 -6.87 25.19 -15.11
C ALA A 249 -7.34 24.59 -16.44
N LEU A 250 -8.61 24.19 -16.54
CA LEU A 250 -9.18 23.65 -17.78
C LEU A 250 -9.14 24.68 -18.91
N SER A 251 -9.49 25.94 -18.62
CA SER A 251 -9.47 27.03 -19.60
C SER A 251 -8.05 27.32 -20.10
N GLY A 252 -7.03 27.08 -19.29
CA GLY A 252 -5.62 27.22 -19.65
C GLY A 252 -5.05 26.03 -20.43
N ALA A 253 -5.44 24.80 -20.07
CA ALA A 253 -4.91 23.56 -20.66
C ALA A 253 -5.65 23.13 -21.93
N LEU A 254 -6.96 23.33 -22.00
CA LEU A 254 -7.84 22.90 -23.08
C LEU A 254 -8.77 24.06 -23.53
N PRO A 255 -8.22 25.07 -24.23
CA PRO A 255 -8.99 26.27 -24.62
C PRO A 255 -10.12 25.98 -25.62
N ASP A 256 -10.07 24.84 -26.32
CA ASP A 256 -11.07 24.43 -27.31
C ASP A 256 -12.27 23.67 -26.70
N VAL A 257 -12.25 23.34 -25.41
CA VAL A 257 -13.37 22.66 -24.73
C VAL A 257 -14.44 23.67 -24.34
N PRO A 258 -15.69 23.55 -24.85
CA PRO A 258 -16.75 24.48 -24.49
C PRO A 258 -17.10 24.40 -23.00
N ALA A 259 -17.19 25.55 -22.34
CA ALA A 259 -17.69 25.69 -20.96
C ALA A 259 -19.22 25.54 -20.88
N ASP A 260 -19.77 24.48 -21.47
CA ASP A 260 -21.20 24.21 -21.50
C ASP A 260 -21.71 23.64 -20.16
N ALA A 261 -23.01 23.31 -20.08
CA ALA A 261 -23.57 22.73 -18.87
C ALA A 261 -22.99 21.35 -18.52
N ARG A 262 -22.54 20.58 -19.52
CA ARG A 262 -22.00 19.22 -19.34
C ARG A 262 -20.59 19.28 -18.78
N THR A 263 -19.72 20.12 -19.32
CA THR A 263 -18.35 20.34 -18.80
C THR A 263 -18.39 20.82 -17.35
N ARG A 264 -19.34 21.70 -17.00
CA ARG A 264 -19.53 22.15 -15.62
C ARG A 264 -19.99 21.03 -14.68
N ALA A 265 -20.87 20.14 -15.13
CA ALA A 265 -21.28 18.96 -14.36
C ALA A 265 -20.11 17.99 -14.13
N ARG A 266 -19.30 17.74 -15.17
CA ARG A 266 -18.09 16.90 -15.09
C ARG A 266 -17.09 17.40 -14.05
N LEU A 267 -16.79 18.70 -14.06
CA LEU A 267 -15.88 19.28 -13.07
C LEU A 267 -16.43 19.24 -11.65
N ARG A 268 -17.75 19.29 -11.48
CA ARG A 268 -18.38 19.13 -10.15
C ARG A 268 -18.15 17.73 -9.58
N TYR A 269 -18.25 16.67 -10.38
CA TYR A 269 -17.89 15.32 -9.92
C TYR A 269 -16.45 15.25 -9.39
N VAL A 270 -15.51 15.88 -10.10
CA VAL A 270 -14.10 15.92 -9.70
C VAL A 270 -13.91 16.73 -8.42
N ALA A 271 -14.47 17.95 -8.37
CA ALA A 271 -14.36 18.83 -7.21
C ALA A 271 -14.98 18.19 -5.94
N GLU A 272 -16.18 17.62 -6.08
CA GLU A 272 -16.86 16.93 -4.97
C GLU A 272 -16.06 15.72 -4.50
N THR A 273 -15.56 14.88 -5.41
CA THR A 273 -14.72 13.73 -5.06
C THR A 273 -13.46 14.18 -4.28
N SER A 274 -12.75 15.19 -4.77
CA SER A 274 -11.56 15.75 -4.14
C SER A 274 -11.84 16.26 -2.72
N CYS A 275 -12.88 17.09 -2.54
CA CYS A 275 -13.24 17.70 -1.26
C CYS A 275 -13.71 16.69 -0.20
N THR A 276 -14.05 15.47 -0.60
CA THR A 276 -14.39 14.39 0.36
C THR A 276 -13.19 13.59 0.84
N GLY A 277 -11.98 13.90 0.39
CA GLY A 277 -10.81 13.08 0.69
C GLY A 277 -10.84 11.74 -0.06
N LEU A 278 -11.48 11.68 -1.23
CA LEU A 278 -11.37 10.54 -2.16
C LEU A 278 -10.53 10.91 -3.39
N GLN A 279 -9.87 9.92 -3.99
CA GLN A 279 -8.97 10.10 -5.14
C GLN A 279 -9.42 9.36 -6.39
N LEU A 280 -10.52 8.62 -6.35
CA LEU A 280 -10.91 7.76 -7.46
C LEU A 280 -12.33 8.05 -7.91
N LEU A 281 -12.45 8.54 -9.14
CA LEU A 281 -13.70 8.73 -9.84
C LEU A 281 -13.79 7.72 -10.98
N VAL A 282 -14.79 6.86 -10.95
CA VAL A 282 -15.06 5.90 -12.03
C VAL A 282 -16.08 6.49 -12.97
N THR A 283 -15.73 6.48 -14.25
CA THR A 283 -16.56 7.03 -15.31
C THR A 283 -16.42 6.20 -16.59
N ARG A 284 -17.44 6.29 -17.43
CA ARG A 284 -17.40 5.87 -18.83
C ARG A 284 -17.65 7.05 -19.78
N ASP A 285 -17.81 8.27 -19.26
CA ASP A 285 -17.96 9.48 -20.07
C ASP A 285 -16.59 9.84 -20.66
N PRO A 286 -16.41 9.80 -21.99
CA PRO A 286 -15.13 10.13 -22.62
C PRO A 286 -14.70 11.55 -22.30
N GLY A 287 -15.65 12.48 -22.11
CA GLY A 287 -15.31 13.86 -21.77
C GLY A 287 -14.77 14.03 -20.34
N LEU A 288 -15.06 13.12 -19.41
CA LEU A 288 -14.37 13.10 -18.10
C LEU A 288 -12.97 12.48 -18.23
N ALA A 289 -12.82 11.46 -19.08
CA ALA A 289 -11.53 10.83 -19.35
C ALA A 289 -10.55 11.80 -20.03
N ASP A 290 -11.03 12.64 -20.96
CA ASP A 290 -10.23 13.68 -21.62
C ASP A 290 -9.73 14.76 -20.63
N MET A 291 -10.36 14.86 -19.45
CA MET A 291 -10.03 15.83 -18.40
C MET A 291 -9.22 15.20 -17.26
N ALA A 292 -8.75 13.95 -17.42
CA ALA A 292 -8.06 13.21 -16.37
C ALA A 292 -6.79 13.90 -15.87
N ASP A 293 -5.99 14.50 -16.77
CA ASP A 293 -4.75 15.19 -16.41
C ASP A 293 -5.04 16.41 -15.54
N VAL A 294 -6.03 17.23 -15.92
CA VAL A 294 -6.46 18.40 -15.14
C VAL A 294 -7.05 17.98 -13.79
N ALA A 295 -7.84 16.90 -13.77
CA ALA A 295 -8.41 16.35 -12.54
C ALA A 295 -7.34 15.84 -11.57
N TRP A 296 -6.28 15.23 -12.10
CA TRP A 296 -5.16 14.74 -11.32
C TRP A 296 -4.30 15.89 -10.78
N ASP A 297 -3.87 16.81 -11.65
CA ASP A 297 -2.91 17.85 -11.27
C ASP A 297 -3.50 18.87 -10.27
N VAL A 298 -4.78 19.23 -10.43
CA VAL A 298 -5.43 20.28 -9.64
C VAL A 298 -6.15 19.75 -8.40
N ALA A 299 -6.75 18.56 -8.53
CA ALA A 299 -7.66 18.02 -7.51
C ALA A 299 -7.20 16.69 -6.91
N GLY A 300 -6.11 16.09 -7.44
CA GLY A 300 -5.59 14.79 -6.99
C GLY A 300 -6.56 13.63 -7.22
N VAL A 301 -7.49 13.78 -8.16
CA VAL A 301 -8.50 12.76 -8.47
C VAL A 301 -8.12 12.03 -9.75
N LYS A 302 -7.89 10.73 -9.61
CA LYS A 302 -7.67 9.81 -10.71
C LYS A 302 -9.02 9.42 -11.32
N VAL A 303 -9.18 9.72 -12.60
CA VAL A 303 -10.36 9.35 -13.40
C VAL A 303 -10.08 8.02 -14.09
N VAL A 304 -10.88 6.99 -13.83
CA VAL A 304 -10.63 5.62 -14.34
C VAL A 304 -11.90 4.96 -14.90
N ALA A 305 -11.71 3.99 -15.79
CA ALA A 305 -12.79 3.13 -16.27
C ALA A 305 -13.12 2.00 -15.27
N PRO A 306 -14.34 1.43 -15.30
CA PRO A 306 -14.72 0.30 -14.43
C PRO A 306 -13.75 -0.89 -14.48
N SER A 307 -13.26 -1.25 -15.67
CA SER A 307 -12.31 -2.35 -15.87
C SER A 307 -11.01 -2.13 -15.09
N ALA A 308 -10.50 -0.91 -15.04
CA ALA A 308 -9.26 -0.58 -14.33
C ALA A 308 -9.40 -0.81 -12.82
N VAL A 309 -10.57 -0.55 -12.23
CA VAL A 309 -10.85 -0.84 -10.81
C VAL A 309 -10.89 -2.33 -10.55
N THR A 310 -11.53 -3.11 -11.42
CA THR A 310 -11.54 -4.58 -11.25
C THR A 310 -10.11 -5.15 -11.27
N LEU A 311 -9.24 -4.66 -12.14
CA LEU A 311 -7.91 -5.22 -12.30
C LEU A 311 -6.93 -4.77 -11.21
N HIS A 312 -6.88 -3.46 -10.95
CA HIS A 312 -5.89 -2.85 -10.05
C HIS A 312 -6.45 -2.53 -8.66
N VAL A 313 -7.50 -3.23 -8.22
CA VAL A 313 -8.16 -2.95 -6.94
C VAL A 313 -7.17 -2.87 -5.77
N ASP A 314 -6.17 -3.75 -5.72
CA ASP A 314 -5.18 -3.78 -4.65
C ASP A 314 -4.22 -2.56 -4.71
N GLU A 315 -3.78 -2.18 -5.91
CA GLU A 315 -2.91 -1.01 -6.11
C GLU A 315 -3.64 0.30 -5.81
N LEU A 316 -4.88 0.41 -6.30
CA LEU A 316 -5.76 1.56 -6.07
C LEU A 316 -6.16 1.68 -4.60
N ARG A 317 -6.45 0.56 -3.93
CA ARG A 317 -6.72 0.51 -2.49
C ARG A 317 -5.53 1.01 -1.70
N GLN A 318 -4.33 0.53 -2.02
CA GLN A 318 -3.12 0.99 -1.35
C GLN A 318 -2.81 2.47 -1.63
N ALA A 319 -3.03 2.95 -2.86
CA ALA A 319 -2.85 4.35 -3.21
C ALA A 319 -3.84 5.27 -2.47
N GLN A 320 -5.09 4.84 -2.29
CA GLN A 320 -6.09 5.59 -1.55
C GLN A 320 -5.84 5.60 -0.04
N VAL A 321 -5.47 4.44 0.52
CA VAL A 321 -5.19 4.26 1.95
C VAL A 321 -3.91 4.98 2.40
N TYR A 322 -3.03 5.27 1.45
CA TYR A 322 -1.73 5.84 1.75
C TYR A 322 -1.54 7.15 0.99
N ARG A 323 -1.81 8.26 1.69
CA ARG A 323 -1.64 9.63 1.20
C ARG A 323 -0.40 10.29 1.84
N PRO A 324 0.82 9.98 1.37
CA PRO A 324 1.99 10.69 1.84
C PRO A 324 1.92 12.17 1.41
N ARG A 325 1.43 12.49 0.20
CA ARG A 325 1.30 13.87 -0.33
C ARG A 325 0.67 14.87 0.65
N ASP A 326 -0.35 14.43 1.38
CA ASP A 326 -1.12 15.31 2.24
C ASP A 326 -0.37 15.57 3.59
N LEU A 327 0.43 14.62 4.09
CA LEU A 327 1.31 14.79 5.28
C LEU A 327 2.49 15.69 4.94
N LEU A 328 2.88 15.63 3.67
CA LEU A 328 4.01 16.33 3.11
C LEU A 328 3.69 17.81 2.80
N GLY A 329 2.52 18.32 3.20
CA GLY A 329 2.20 19.76 3.15
C GLY A 329 2.06 20.39 4.54
N THR A 330 2.10 19.58 5.59
CA THR A 330 1.85 19.97 6.97
C THR A 330 3.14 19.83 7.76
N VAL A 331 3.68 20.95 8.22
CA VAL A 331 4.73 20.99 9.26
C VAL A 331 4.24 20.15 10.44
N PHE A 332 5.04 19.25 11.01
CA PHE A 332 4.67 18.66 12.31
C PHE A 332 5.72 18.91 13.37
N SER A 333 5.27 19.30 14.55
CA SER A 333 6.11 19.40 15.74
C SER A 333 5.75 18.32 16.74
N ALA A 334 6.76 17.72 17.37
CA ALA A 334 6.60 16.81 18.49
C ALA A 334 6.92 17.56 19.79
N GLU A 335 5.97 17.58 20.71
CA GLU A 335 6.11 18.24 22.02
C GLU A 335 5.75 17.28 23.15
N GLU A 336 6.45 17.37 24.29
CA GLU A 336 6.04 16.64 25.49
C GLU A 336 4.81 17.32 26.09
N VAL A 337 3.74 16.55 26.35
CA VAL A 337 2.52 17.09 26.95
C VAL A 337 2.81 17.57 28.36
N THR A 338 2.58 18.86 28.60
CA THR A 338 2.70 19.49 29.92
C THR A 338 1.61 18.97 30.87
N VAL A 339 1.97 18.78 32.14
CA VAL A 339 0.99 18.40 33.18
C VAL A 339 -0.01 19.54 33.37
N GLY A 340 -1.30 19.28 33.20
CA GLY A 340 -2.38 20.25 33.35
C GLY A 340 -3.07 20.71 32.05
N SER A 341 -2.57 20.33 30.86
CA SER A 341 -3.20 20.63 29.56
C SER A 341 -3.97 19.44 28.97
N GLU A 342 -4.17 18.36 29.74
CA GLU A 342 -4.79 17.12 29.25
C GLU A 342 -6.25 17.31 28.83
N ALA A 343 -6.99 18.19 29.53
CA ALA A 343 -8.38 18.52 29.21
C ALA A 343 -8.54 19.14 27.82
N ASP A 344 -7.54 19.88 27.34
CA ASP A 344 -7.55 20.54 26.03
C ASP A 344 -7.33 19.53 24.88
N LEU A 345 -6.82 18.34 25.17
CA LEU A 345 -6.57 17.28 24.20
C LEU A 345 -7.78 16.36 23.99
N VAL A 346 -8.66 16.27 25.00
CA VAL A 346 -9.85 15.40 24.97
C VAL A 346 -10.70 15.63 23.71
N PRO A 347 -11.03 16.87 23.30
CA PRO A 347 -11.89 17.10 22.13
C PRO A 347 -11.33 16.59 20.79
N PHE A 348 -10.00 16.45 20.68
CA PHE A 348 -9.33 16.06 19.44
C PHE A 348 -9.21 14.54 19.27
N PHE A 349 -9.26 13.80 20.38
CA PHE A 349 -9.07 12.35 20.42
C PHE A 349 -10.29 11.61 21.00
N ASP A 350 -11.38 12.32 21.32
CA ASP A 350 -12.65 11.72 21.73
C ASP A 350 -13.34 11.08 20.51
N GLU A 351 -13.25 9.76 20.39
CA GLU A 351 -13.94 8.99 19.35
C GLU A 351 -15.47 8.88 19.59
N GLY A 352 -16.07 9.70 20.46
CA GLY A 352 -17.50 10.01 20.54
C GLY A 352 -18.46 8.85 20.86
N GLN A 353 -18.00 7.59 20.84
CA GLN A 353 -18.83 6.39 20.98
C GLN A 353 -18.19 5.28 21.82
N ARG A 354 -16.91 5.37 22.22
CA ARG A 354 -16.16 4.24 22.81
C ARG A 354 -15.47 4.52 24.16
N GLU A 355 -14.95 5.72 24.37
CA GLU A 355 -14.38 6.18 25.65
C GLU A 355 -14.91 7.59 25.89
N GLY A 356 -15.59 7.85 27.01
CA GLY A 356 -16.09 9.20 27.29
C GLY A 356 -14.93 10.13 27.67
N GLY A 357 -14.92 11.36 27.16
CA GLY A 357 -13.85 12.34 27.41
C GLY A 357 -13.33 12.43 28.86
N PRO A 358 -14.18 12.47 29.91
CA PRO A 358 -13.72 12.51 31.31
C PRO A 358 -13.05 11.21 31.82
N VAL A 359 -13.24 10.08 31.14
CA VAL A 359 -12.55 8.81 31.41
C VAL A 359 -11.15 8.85 30.79
N PHE A 360 -11.07 9.33 29.55
CA PHE A 360 -9.81 9.52 28.84
C PHE A 360 -8.89 10.53 29.55
N GLU A 361 -9.44 11.66 29.99
CA GLU A 361 -8.69 12.68 30.74
C GLU A 361 -8.08 12.09 32.03
N ARG A 362 -8.88 11.37 32.83
CA ARG A 362 -8.41 10.70 34.05
C ARG A 362 -7.33 9.67 33.76
N ARG A 363 -7.42 8.98 32.63
CA ARG A 363 -6.42 8.03 32.18
C ARG A 363 -5.10 8.73 31.82
N LEU A 364 -5.14 9.83 31.07
CA LEU A 364 -3.96 10.65 30.77
C LEU A 364 -3.31 11.23 32.04
N GLN A 365 -4.13 11.68 33.00
CA GLN A 365 -3.67 12.15 34.31
C GLN A 365 -3.02 11.03 35.14
N SER A 366 -3.48 9.78 34.99
CA SER A 366 -2.90 8.62 35.70
C SER A 366 -1.46 8.29 35.27
N PHE A 367 -1.05 8.76 34.09
CA PHE A 367 0.34 8.69 33.61
C PHE A 367 1.19 9.90 34.05
N GLY A 368 0.73 10.65 35.05
CA GLY A 368 1.51 11.71 35.70
C GLY A 368 2.72 11.17 36.49
N PRO A 369 3.47 12.06 37.17
CA PRO A 369 4.71 11.69 37.87
C PRO A 369 4.44 10.66 38.99
N GLY A 370 4.73 9.39 38.70
CA GLY A 370 4.65 8.25 39.61
C GLY A 370 5.96 7.46 39.66
N ALA A 371 5.90 6.20 40.12
CA ALA A 371 7.08 5.33 40.19
C ALA A 371 7.62 4.89 38.81
N ILE A 372 6.77 4.93 37.76
CA ILE A 372 7.12 4.66 36.37
C ILE A 372 7.18 5.99 35.64
N LEU A 373 8.30 6.26 34.94
CA LEU A 373 8.48 7.46 34.15
C LEU A 373 7.79 7.31 32.79
N TRP A 374 6.55 7.75 32.71
CA TRP A 374 5.81 7.83 31.45
C TRP A 374 6.19 9.10 30.68
N ARG A 375 6.43 8.94 29.38
CA ARG A 375 6.63 10.04 28.42
C ARG A 375 5.38 10.19 27.58
N ARG A 376 4.92 11.43 27.42
CA ARG A 376 3.67 11.76 26.73
C ARG A 376 4.03 12.69 25.59
N GLU A 377 3.96 12.20 24.37
CA GLU A 377 4.36 12.94 23.18
C GLU A 377 3.13 13.28 22.35
N LEU A 378 3.01 14.56 22.00
CA LEU A 378 1.96 15.11 21.18
C LEU A 378 2.55 15.59 19.86
N LEU A 379 1.95 15.14 18.77
CA LEU A 379 2.21 15.65 17.43
C LEU A 379 1.19 16.73 17.10
N ARG A 380 1.69 17.87 16.63
CA ARG A 380 0.88 18.98 16.10
C ARG A 380 1.18 19.20 14.63
N ASP A 381 0.19 19.63 13.86
CA ASP A 381 0.40 20.08 12.48
C ASP A 381 0.94 21.52 12.40
N GLY A 382 1.06 22.05 11.17
CA GLY A 382 1.67 23.35 10.89
C GLY A 382 0.80 24.53 11.31
N GLU A 383 -0.47 24.27 11.60
CA GLU A 383 -1.42 25.21 12.18
C GLU A 383 -1.44 25.10 13.72
N GLY A 384 -0.66 24.18 14.29
CA GLY A 384 -0.56 23.92 15.73
C GLY A 384 -1.65 23.00 16.28
N GLN A 385 -2.47 22.38 15.44
CA GLN A 385 -3.56 21.50 15.87
C GLN A 385 -3.04 20.11 16.28
N PRO A 386 -3.53 19.53 17.39
CA PRO A 386 -3.20 18.15 17.78
C PRO A 386 -3.61 17.12 16.71
N VAL A 387 -2.65 16.36 16.19
CA VAL A 387 -2.90 15.32 15.18
C VAL A 387 -2.60 13.89 15.65
N GLY A 388 -1.76 13.74 16.67
CA GLY A 388 -1.39 12.43 17.20
C GLY A 388 -0.94 12.53 18.65
N LEU A 389 -1.27 11.52 19.45
CA LEU A 389 -0.90 11.43 20.85
C LEU A 389 -0.48 10.01 21.17
N TYR A 390 0.72 9.86 21.74
CA TYR A 390 1.17 8.59 22.25
C TYR A 390 1.86 8.74 23.60
N VAL A 391 1.68 7.73 24.43
CA VAL A 391 2.29 7.65 25.76
C VAL A 391 3.08 6.37 25.81
N TRP A 392 4.32 6.44 26.28
CA TRP A 392 5.18 5.27 26.36
C TRP A 392 6.02 5.26 27.64
N SER A 393 6.43 4.05 28.06
CA SER A 393 7.48 3.82 29.06
C SER A 393 8.32 2.61 28.67
N LEU A 394 9.55 2.57 29.15
CA LEU A 394 10.42 1.41 29.00
C LEU A 394 10.43 0.63 30.32
N ASP A 395 10.02 -0.64 30.25
CA ASP A 395 10.14 -1.59 31.36
C ASP A 395 11.09 -2.73 30.95
N GLY A 396 12.31 -2.69 31.49
CA GLY A 396 13.37 -3.62 31.12
C GLY A 396 13.70 -3.57 29.62
N ARG A 397 13.23 -4.57 28.88
CA ARG A 397 13.40 -4.68 27.42
C ARG A 397 12.09 -4.56 26.64
N THR A 398 11.03 -4.07 27.28
CA THR A 398 9.70 -3.91 26.68
C THR A 398 9.31 -2.44 26.67
N LEU A 399 9.01 -1.92 25.50
CA LEU A 399 8.42 -0.60 25.32
C LEU A 399 6.90 -0.72 25.45
N ASN A 400 6.35 -0.23 26.56
CA ASN A 400 4.92 -0.23 26.82
C ASN A 400 4.30 1.07 26.31
N VAL A 401 3.30 0.96 25.44
CA VAL A 401 2.60 2.08 24.82
C VAL A 401 1.11 1.99 25.20
N PRO A 402 0.70 2.50 26.36
CA PRO A 402 -0.68 2.43 26.79
C PRO A 402 -1.64 3.32 25.99
N VAL A 403 -1.14 4.37 25.32
CA VAL A 403 -1.96 5.27 24.52
C VAL A 403 -1.30 5.44 23.16
N LEU A 404 -2.09 5.22 22.10
CA LEU A 404 -1.71 5.52 20.72
C LEU A 404 -2.98 5.97 19.97
N ARG A 405 -3.13 7.28 19.81
CA ARG A 405 -4.30 7.91 19.18
C ARG A 405 -3.88 8.85 18.07
N THR A 406 -4.69 8.86 17.03
CA THR A 406 -4.63 9.81 15.91
C THR A 406 -5.92 10.61 15.92
N ALA A 407 -5.84 11.91 15.67
CA ALA A 407 -7.03 12.73 15.49
C ALA A 407 -7.71 12.35 14.16
N GLY A 408 -9.03 12.51 14.09
CA GLY A 408 -9.79 12.31 12.85
C GLY A 408 -9.39 13.37 11.82
N HIS A 409 -8.40 13.05 10.99
CA HIS A 409 -7.82 13.93 9.99
C HIS A 409 -7.77 13.20 8.64
N VAL A 410 -7.70 13.93 7.52
CA VAL A 410 -7.50 13.36 6.16
C VAL A 410 -6.23 12.48 6.07
N LEU A 411 -5.35 12.59 7.06
CA LEU A 411 -4.04 11.95 7.16
C LEU A 411 -3.94 10.82 8.16
N GLU A 412 -5.04 10.47 8.81
CA GLU A 412 -5.05 9.56 9.95
C GLU A 412 -4.31 8.24 9.67
N GLU A 413 -4.54 7.62 8.51
CA GLU A 413 -3.90 6.36 8.11
C GLU A 413 -2.39 6.49 7.91
N THR A 414 -1.96 7.58 7.30
CA THR A 414 -0.54 7.81 7.04
C THR A 414 0.20 8.20 8.32
N LEU A 415 -0.43 9.03 9.18
CA LEU A 415 0.07 9.37 10.52
C LEU A 415 0.19 8.13 11.41
N ALA A 416 -0.79 7.23 11.37
CA ALA A 416 -0.76 6.00 12.12
C ALA A 416 0.43 5.11 11.75
N ARG A 417 0.70 4.91 10.45
CA ARG A 417 1.88 4.17 9.98
C ARG A 417 3.20 4.82 10.39
N GLN A 418 3.25 6.15 10.38
CA GLN A 418 4.43 6.89 10.82
C GLN A 418 4.67 6.70 12.32
N LEU A 419 3.63 6.85 13.14
CA LEU A 419 3.69 6.64 14.58
C LEU A 419 4.18 5.24 14.94
N LEU A 420 3.66 4.20 14.28
CA LEU A 420 4.10 2.82 14.49
C LEU A 420 5.60 2.63 14.18
N PHE A 421 6.08 3.22 13.09
CA PHE A 421 7.50 3.18 12.74
C PHE A 421 8.38 4.00 13.70
N MET A 422 7.91 5.16 14.16
CA MET A 422 8.61 5.96 15.18
C MET A 422 8.74 5.19 16.51
N LEU A 423 7.70 4.45 16.92
CA LEU A 423 7.78 3.57 18.10
C LEU A 423 8.82 2.46 17.91
N LYS A 424 8.95 1.90 16.71
CA LYS A 424 10.01 0.93 16.36
C LYS A 424 11.41 1.53 16.52
N ARG A 425 11.63 2.71 15.95
CA ARG A 425 12.91 3.44 16.08
C ARG A 425 13.24 3.74 17.54
N LEU A 426 12.29 4.32 18.26
CA LEU A 426 12.42 4.60 19.69
C LEU A 426 12.74 3.33 20.49
N GLY A 427 12.02 2.23 20.23
CA GLY A 427 12.27 0.95 20.88
C GLY A 427 13.70 0.48 20.68
N ARG A 428 14.22 0.53 19.44
CA ARG A 428 15.60 0.15 19.14
C ARG A 428 16.62 1.06 19.82
N GLU A 429 16.44 2.39 19.72
CA GLU A 429 17.34 3.38 20.34
C GLU A 429 17.45 3.17 21.86
N ARG A 430 16.36 2.74 22.50
CA ARG A 430 16.30 2.45 23.94
C ARG A 430 16.65 1.01 24.30
N GLY A 431 17.01 0.16 23.34
CA GLY A 431 17.39 -1.23 23.55
C GLY A 431 16.22 -2.16 23.93
N ALA A 432 14.98 -1.79 23.58
CA ALA A 432 13.83 -2.67 23.69
C ALA A 432 13.90 -3.80 22.66
N GLN A 433 13.36 -4.96 23.01
CA GLN A 433 13.20 -6.13 22.14
C GLN A 433 11.72 -6.37 21.78
N VAL A 434 10.81 -5.66 22.46
CA VAL A 434 9.36 -5.84 22.33
C VAL A 434 8.70 -4.47 22.42
N ILE A 435 7.69 -4.24 21.57
CA ILE A 435 6.77 -3.10 21.70
C ILE A 435 5.39 -3.67 21.98
N ARG A 436 4.74 -3.17 23.04
CA ARG A 436 3.40 -3.58 23.44
C ARG A 436 2.48 -2.36 23.48
N ILE A 437 1.55 -2.28 22.55
CA ILE A 437 0.51 -1.26 22.53
C ILE A 437 -0.70 -1.82 23.27
N THR A 438 -0.94 -1.32 24.48
CA THR A 438 -2.04 -1.76 25.36
C THR A 438 -3.20 -0.76 25.37
N ASP A 439 -3.31 0.08 24.35
CA ASP A 439 -4.46 0.95 24.21
C ASP A 439 -5.71 0.07 23.95
N PRO A 440 -6.79 0.17 24.76
CA PRO A 440 -8.05 -0.51 24.50
C PRO A 440 -8.78 0.04 23.28
N TYR A 441 -8.56 1.30 22.91
CA TYR A 441 -9.25 1.92 21.78
C TYR A 441 -8.30 2.59 20.78
N PRO A 442 -7.29 1.88 20.22
CA PRO A 442 -6.47 2.46 19.17
C PRO A 442 -7.35 2.79 17.97
N SER A 443 -6.99 3.85 17.26
CA SER A 443 -7.74 4.31 16.10
C SER A 443 -7.87 3.22 15.04
N ALA A 444 -8.93 3.29 14.23
CA ALA A 444 -9.15 2.32 13.15
C ALA A 444 -7.96 2.29 12.19
N ALA A 445 -7.40 3.46 11.88
CA ALA A 445 -6.18 3.65 11.11
C ALA A 445 -4.97 2.92 11.74
N ALA A 446 -4.74 3.07 13.04
CA ALA A 446 -3.64 2.40 13.73
C ALA A 446 -3.79 0.87 13.74
N LYS A 447 -5.00 0.36 13.97
CA LYS A 447 -5.27 -1.09 13.91
C LYS A 447 -5.03 -1.65 12.51
N ALA A 448 -5.49 -0.94 11.47
CA ALA A 448 -5.32 -1.34 10.09
C ALA A 448 -3.85 -1.29 9.62
N ALA A 449 -3.07 -0.34 10.12
CA ALA A 449 -1.65 -0.20 9.81
C ALA A 449 -0.74 -1.19 10.58
N ALA A 450 -1.12 -1.56 11.80
CA ALA A 450 -0.34 -2.37 12.72
C ALA A 450 0.14 -3.69 12.11
N GLY A 451 -0.77 -4.44 11.46
CA GLY A 451 -0.43 -5.73 10.87
C GLY A 451 0.68 -5.64 9.83
N ALA A 452 0.58 -4.67 8.90
CA ALA A 452 1.57 -4.48 7.83
C ALA A 452 2.98 -4.14 8.38
N ASP A 453 3.03 -3.61 9.60
CA ASP A 453 4.25 -3.28 10.32
C ASP A 453 4.68 -4.36 11.31
N GLY A 454 4.11 -5.57 11.26
CA GLY A 454 4.54 -6.69 12.09
C GLY A 454 4.06 -6.64 13.54
N PHE A 455 3.03 -5.83 13.85
CA PHE A 455 2.32 -5.92 15.11
C PHE A 455 1.23 -6.99 15.01
N ALA A 456 1.32 -8.01 15.85
CA ALA A 456 0.31 -9.06 15.97
C ALA A 456 -0.68 -8.76 17.10
N ALA A 457 -1.94 -9.16 16.92
CA ALA A 457 -2.95 -9.03 17.96
C ALA A 457 -2.74 -10.09 19.06
N HIS A 458 -2.80 -9.65 20.31
CA HIS A 458 -2.76 -10.51 21.49
C HIS A 458 -3.89 -10.14 22.46
N THR A 459 -4.18 -10.98 23.45
CA THR A 459 -5.27 -10.78 24.43
C THR A 459 -5.26 -9.42 25.12
N ASP A 460 -4.09 -8.78 25.24
CA ASP A 460 -3.90 -7.52 25.96
C ASP A 460 -3.46 -6.35 25.05
N GLY A 461 -3.63 -6.47 23.73
CA GLY A 461 -3.29 -5.42 22.76
C GLY A 461 -2.38 -5.88 21.62
N LEU A 462 -1.75 -4.93 20.92
CA LEU A 462 -0.88 -5.21 19.78
C LEU A 462 0.57 -5.37 20.23
N THR A 463 1.26 -6.39 19.72
CA THR A 463 2.66 -6.68 20.08
C THR A 463 3.54 -6.80 18.85
N ALA A 464 4.68 -6.12 18.82
CA ALA A 464 5.71 -6.27 17.80
C ALA A 464 7.05 -6.70 18.44
N LEU A 465 7.79 -7.52 17.71
CA LEU A 465 9.15 -7.93 18.07
C LEU A 465 10.17 -7.02 17.38
N LEU A 466 11.17 -6.58 18.14
CA LEU A 466 12.33 -5.86 17.63
C LEU A 466 13.54 -6.81 17.64
N VAL A 467 13.89 -7.33 16.47
CA VAL A 467 14.99 -8.29 16.32
C VAL A 467 16.20 -7.55 15.76
N ASP A 468 17.10 -7.14 16.65
CA ASP A 468 18.31 -6.40 16.29
C ASP A 468 19.45 -7.36 15.90
N VAL A 469 19.26 -8.07 14.78
CA VAL A 469 20.21 -9.06 14.24
C VAL A 469 20.36 -8.86 12.74
N CYS A 470 21.60 -8.82 12.27
CA CYS A 470 21.97 -8.86 10.85
C CYS A 470 22.78 -10.15 10.62
N GLY A 471 22.20 -11.13 9.95
CA GLY A 471 22.82 -12.45 9.85
C GLY A 471 21.99 -13.45 9.04
N ALA A 472 22.26 -14.74 9.25
CA ALA A 472 21.54 -15.82 8.58
C ALA A 472 20.09 -15.93 9.08
N ALA A 473 19.20 -16.51 8.27
CA ALA A 473 17.78 -16.71 8.60
C ALA A 473 17.59 -17.47 9.92
N SER A 474 18.47 -18.43 10.20
CA SER A 474 18.49 -19.20 11.44
C SER A 474 18.87 -18.37 12.67
N GLU A 475 19.81 -17.42 12.54
CA GLU A 475 20.22 -16.52 13.62
C GLU A 475 19.12 -15.52 13.94
N VAL A 476 18.49 -14.96 12.89
CA VAL A 476 17.35 -14.04 13.01
C VAL A 476 16.15 -14.74 13.66
N SER A 477 15.80 -15.95 13.19
CA SER A 477 14.69 -16.74 13.74
C SER A 477 14.96 -17.19 15.16
N GLY A 478 16.18 -17.59 15.49
CA GLY A 478 16.58 -17.93 16.85
C GLY A 478 16.40 -16.76 17.81
N ALA A 479 16.86 -15.57 17.42
CA ALA A 479 16.66 -14.36 18.21
C ALA A 479 15.18 -13.97 18.35
N ALA A 480 14.39 -14.10 17.28
CA ALA A 480 12.94 -13.88 17.34
C ALA A 480 12.26 -14.89 18.28
N ALA A 481 12.63 -16.16 18.22
CA ALA A 481 12.10 -17.23 19.06
C ALA A 481 12.44 -17.02 20.55
N ASP A 482 13.66 -16.59 20.87
CA ASP A 482 14.08 -16.28 22.24
C ASP A 482 13.29 -15.10 22.84
N ILE A 483 12.93 -14.11 22.02
CA ILE A 483 12.07 -13.00 22.45
C ILE A 483 10.63 -13.50 22.61
N ALA A 484 10.12 -14.23 21.62
CA ALA A 484 8.76 -14.74 21.59
C ALA A 484 8.47 -15.71 22.74
N GLN A 485 9.41 -16.59 23.09
CA GLN A 485 9.28 -17.56 24.18
C GLN A 485 9.07 -16.85 25.54
N ARG A 486 9.74 -15.71 25.77
CA ARG A 486 9.53 -14.90 27.00
C ARG A 486 8.15 -14.28 27.08
N LEU A 487 7.46 -14.15 25.95
CA LEU A 487 6.12 -13.59 25.83
C LEU A 487 5.05 -14.68 25.64
N ALA A 488 5.42 -15.96 25.63
CA ALA A 488 4.56 -17.08 25.25
C ALA A 488 3.94 -16.91 23.84
N LEU A 489 4.64 -16.21 22.94
CA LEU A 489 4.27 -16.08 21.54
C LEU A 489 4.91 -17.19 20.71
N THR A 490 4.21 -17.60 19.66
CA THR A 490 4.79 -18.48 18.62
C THR A 490 5.21 -17.62 17.45
N VAL A 491 6.44 -17.79 16.99
CA VAL A 491 6.95 -17.15 15.78
C VAL A 491 7.28 -18.20 14.74
N PRO A 492 7.12 -17.87 13.45
CA PRO A 492 7.56 -18.73 12.35
C PRO A 492 9.08 -18.95 12.40
N ASP A 493 9.51 -20.13 11.97
CA ASP A 493 10.91 -20.38 11.66
C ASP A 493 11.21 -19.95 10.22
N LEU A 494 12.27 -19.16 10.01
CA LEU A 494 12.67 -18.75 8.66
C LEU A 494 13.60 -19.81 8.05
N PRO A 495 13.22 -20.44 6.92
CA PRO A 495 14.14 -21.31 6.21
C PRO A 495 15.30 -20.51 5.60
N ALA A 496 16.41 -21.20 5.32
CA ALA A 496 17.46 -20.65 4.47
C ALA A 496 16.95 -20.42 3.03
N ASP A 497 17.62 -19.54 2.27
CA ASP A 497 17.31 -19.26 0.86
C ASP A 497 15.88 -18.71 0.62
N LEU A 498 15.39 -17.88 1.56
CA LEU A 498 14.13 -17.16 1.38
C LEU A 498 14.10 -16.38 0.05
N SER A 499 12.93 -16.34 -0.59
CA SER A 499 12.72 -15.41 -1.71
C SER A 499 12.89 -13.95 -1.25
N ALA A 500 13.16 -13.06 -2.21
CA ALA A 500 13.29 -11.64 -1.94
C ALA A 500 12.01 -11.08 -1.28
N GLU A 501 10.84 -11.49 -1.75
CA GLU A 501 9.55 -11.06 -1.24
C GLU A 501 9.35 -11.43 0.23
N VAL A 502 9.62 -12.70 0.57
CA VAL A 502 9.42 -13.20 1.94
C VAL A 502 10.45 -12.62 2.90
N ALA A 503 11.72 -12.61 2.51
CA ALA A 503 12.78 -11.99 3.31
C ALA A 503 12.47 -10.52 3.58
N SER A 504 12.01 -9.79 2.57
CA SER A 504 11.65 -8.39 2.75
C SER A 504 10.51 -8.22 3.74
N VAL A 505 9.42 -9.00 3.66
CA VAL A 505 8.34 -8.92 4.65
C VAL A 505 8.84 -9.24 6.06
N ALA A 506 9.69 -10.27 6.21
CA ALA A 506 10.28 -10.64 7.51
C ALA A 506 11.12 -9.50 8.11
N GLU A 507 12.00 -8.87 7.31
CA GLU A 507 12.82 -7.73 7.77
C GLU A 507 11.97 -6.53 8.21
N ARG A 508 10.84 -6.26 7.56
CA ARG A 508 9.94 -5.16 7.97
C ARG A 508 9.22 -5.49 9.27
N ALA A 509 8.70 -6.70 9.39
CA ALA A 509 7.94 -7.09 10.56
C ALA A 509 8.82 -7.14 11.81
N TRP A 510 10.01 -7.73 11.70
CA TRP A 510 10.99 -7.84 12.78
C TRP A 510 12.07 -6.75 12.75
N TRP A 511 11.75 -5.60 12.14
CA TRP A 511 12.65 -4.46 12.03
C TRP A 511 13.37 -4.20 13.38
N PRO A 512 14.70 -4.03 13.39
CA PRO A 512 15.58 -3.73 12.25
C PRO A 512 16.23 -4.94 11.53
N ALA A 513 15.81 -6.18 11.82
CA ALA A 513 16.46 -7.41 11.36
C ALA A 513 16.86 -7.41 9.87
N LYS A 514 18.01 -8.03 9.55
CA LYS A 514 18.48 -8.27 8.18
C LYS A 514 18.80 -9.75 7.94
N VAL A 515 18.21 -10.36 6.91
CA VAL A 515 18.37 -11.78 6.56
C VAL A 515 19.31 -11.94 5.36
N MET A 516 20.58 -12.27 5.62
CA MET A 516 21.67 -12.12 4.65
C MET A 516 21.82 -13.30 3.69
N ASP A 517 21.38 -14.50 4.08
CA ASP A 517 21.32 -15.74 3.29
C ASP A 517 19.99 -15.91 2.53
N SER A 518 19.37 -14.78 2.16
CA SER A 518 18.17 -14.74 1.34
C SER A 518 18.43 -14.25 -0.08
N GLY A 519 17.47 -14.49 -0.96
CA GLY A 519 17.43 -13.95 -2.32
C GLY A 519 17.18 -12.44 -2.39
N LEU A 520 17.01 -11.74 -1.26
CA LEU A 520 16.81 -10.29 -1.22
C LEU A 520 18.10 -9.56 -1.63
N PRO A 521 18.14 -8.88 -2.79
CA PRO A 521 19.33 -8.22 -3.28
C PRO A 521 19.66 -6.95 -2.49
N SER A 522 20.95 -6.62 -2.45
CA SER A 522 21.46 -5.39 -1.85
C SER A 522 22.08 -4.50 -2.94
N PHE A 523 21.87 -3.20 -2.83
CA PHE A 523 22.37 -2.18 -3.75
C PHE A 523 23.03 -1.06 -2.97
N ILE A 524 23.99 -0.38 -3.59
CA ILE A 524 24.53 0.88 -3.09
C ILE A 524 24.13 2.01 -4.03
N VAL A 525 23.62 3.11 -3.46
CA VAL A 525 23.10 4.26 -4.20
C VAL A 525 23.94 5.48 -3.85
N PRO A 526 24.70 6.03 -4.81
CA PRO A 526 25.38 7.30 -4.60
C PRO A 526 24.36 8.45 -4.59
N ILE A 527 24.47 9.32 -3.59
CA ILE A 527 23.64 10.51 -3.43
C ILE A 527 24.51 11.74 -3.16
N GLU A 528 24.16 12.89 -3.77
CA GLU A 528 24.87 14.14 -3.51
C GLU A 528 24.58 14.66 -2.09
N PRO A 529 25.54 15.27 -1.40
CA PRO A 529 25.36 15.75 -0.02
C PRO A 529 24.16 16.66 0.20
N ARG A 530 23.85 17.56 -0.75
CA ARG A 530 22.64 18.41 -0.66
C ARG A 530 21.34 17.60 -0.57
N TRP A 531 21.22 16.58 -1.42
CA TRP A 531 20.03 15.73 -1.49
C TRP A 531 19.96 14.78 -0.32
N SER A 532 21.11 14.34 0.17
CA SER A 532 21.23 13.57 1.39
C SER A 532 20.82 14.40 2.62
N ALA A 533 21.17 15.68 2.69
CA ALA A 533 20.71 16.56 3.76
C ALA A 533 19.19 16.71 3.74
N ASP A 534 18.61 16.92 2.55
CA ASP A 534 17.17 17.07 2.40
C ASP A 534 16.38 15.77 2.68
N LEU A 535 16.92 14.59 2.35
CA LEU A 535 16.27 13.28 2.59
C LEU A 535 16.57 12.64 3.94
N PHE A 536 17.73 12.93 4.53
CA PHE A 536 18.25 12.18 5.67
C PHE A 536 18.77 13.06 6.80
N ASP A 537 18.76 14.39 6.64
CA ASP A 537 19.42 15.34 7.55
C ASP A 537 20.92 15.06 7.72
N PHE A 538 21.56 14.57 6.64
CA PHE A 538 22.97 14.25 6.64
C PHE A 538 23.68 14.72 5.36
N PRO A 539 24.74 15.55 5.44
CA PRO A 539 25.23 16.22 6.65
C PRO A 539 24.24 17.28 7.11
N THR A 540 24.13 17.49 8.42
CA THR A 540 23.27 18.55 8.97
C THR A 540 23.69 19.90 8.42
N MET A 541 22.78 20.58 7.73
CA MET A 541 23.03 21.90 7.12
C MET A 541 22.56 23.02 8.06
N LEU A 542 23.12 24.22 7.86
CA LEU A 542 22.68 25.42 8.60
C LEU A 542 21.24 25.84 8.25
N LEU A 543 20.78 25.46 7.05
CA LEU A 543 19.42 25.66 6.63
C LEU A 543 18.55 24.51 7.17
N PRO A 544 17.39 24.81 7.76
CA PRO A 544 16.49 23.79 8.23
C PRO A 544 16.03 22.93 7.05
N ARG A 545 16.02 21.62 7.29
CA ARG A 545 15.51 20.61 6.38
C ARG A 545 14.03 20.84 6.13
N ASP A 546 13.55 20.44 4.95
CA ASP A 546 12.13 20.36 4.67
C ASP A 546 11.45 19.37 5.65
N GLU A 547 10.66 19.90 6.59
CA GLU A 547 10.05 19.16 7.71
C GLU A 547 9.14 18.04 7.21
N VAL A 548 8.51 18.30 6.07
CA VAL A 548 7.73 17.39 5.22
C VAL A 548 8.51 16.10 4.93
N LEU A 549 9.67 16.22 4.29
CA LEU A 549 10.52 15.07 3.99
C LEU A 549 11.09 14.46 5.28
N GLY A 550 11.34 15.29 6.30
CA GLY A 550 11.82 14.88 7.62
C GLY A 550 10.97 13.84 8.32
N ILE A 551 9.66 13.94 8.17
CA ILE A 551 8.69 13.14 8.91
C ILE A 551 8.19 11.94 8.10
N SER A 552 8.31 11.95 6.77
CA SER A 552 7.82 10.83 5.95
C SER A 552 8.62 9.53 6.16
N ARG A 553 7.91 8.41 6.26
CA ARG A 553 8.49 7.04 6.26
C ARG A 553 9.00 6.61 4.88
N GLU A 554 8.37 7.12 3.84
CA GLU A 554 8.66 6.77 2.45
C GLU A 554 9.20 7.98 1.70
N HIS A 555 10.10 7.72 0.76
CA HIS A 555 10.75 8.74 -0.06
C HIS A 555 11.00 8.22 -1.47
N VAL A 556 11.29 9.14 -2.38
CA VAL A 556 11.60 8.86 -3.78
C VAL A 556 12.93 9.50 -4.16
N TYR A 557 13.78 8.71 -4.81
CA TYR A 557 15.02 9.21 -5.42
C TYR A 557 15.00 8.96 -6.92
N TYR A 558 15.29 10.00 -7.70
CA TYR A 558 15.23 9.95 -9.16
C TYR A 558 16.60 9.70 -9.79
N ARG A 559 16.61 8.95 -10.89
CA ARG A 559 17.80 8.66 -11.69
C ARG A 559 17.47 8.41 -13.16
N SER A 560 18.51 8.30 -13.98
CA SER A 560 18.37 7.85 -15.36
C SER A 560 18.18 6.33 -15.44
N PRO A 561 17.37 5.83 -16.40
CA PRO A 561 17.04 4.41 -16.53
C PRO A 561 18.13 3.57 -17.21
N GLY A 562 19.31 4.15 -17.50
CA GLY A 562 20.31 3.56 -18.40
C GLY A 562 20.74 2.13 -18.06
N HIS A 563 21.44 1.95 -16.92
CA HIS A 563 21.85 0.61 -16.47
C HIS A 563 20.87 0.07 -15.43
N ARG A 564 20.11 -0.94 -15.84
CA ARG A 564 19.08 -1.62 -15.06
C ARG A 564 19.60 -2.90 -14.45
N ASN A 565 19.96 -2.83 -13.18
CA ASN A 565 20.33 -4.01 -12.38
C ASN A 565 19.51 -4.10 -11.08
N GLU A 566 18.65 -3.11 -10.83
CA GLU A 566 17.76 -3.05 -9.69
C GLU A 566 16.69 -4.15 -9.75
N SER A 567 16.40 -4.74 -8.60
CA SER A 567 15.32 -5.70 -8.39
C SER A 567 14.55 -5.28 -7.15
N VAL A 568 13.24 -5.47 -7.21
CA VAL A 568 12.30 -5.12 -6.15
C VAL A 568 11.65 -6.41 -5.64
N PRO A 569 11.54 -6.61 -4.31
CA PRO A 569 12.09 -5.76 -3.27
C PRO A 569 13.63 -5.87 -3.17
N GLY A 570 14.27 -4.90 -2.51
CA GLY A 570 15.72 -4.90 -2.30
C GLY A 570 16.17 -4.02 -1.12
N ARG A 571 17.46 -4.05 -0.78
CA ARG A 571 18.07 -3.14 0.20
C ARG A 571 18.90 -2.07 -0.49
N LEU A 572 18.81 -0.84 -0.04
CA LEU A 572 19.63 0.28 -0.53
C LEU A 572 20.58 0.71 0.58
N LEU A 573 21.88 0.79 0.28
CA LEU A 573 22.86 1.52 1.09
C LEU A 573 23.04 2.91 0.49
N TRP A 574 22.93 3.94 1.32
CA TRP A 574 23.10 5.33 0.89
C TRP A 574 24.55 5.75 1.05
N TYR A 575 25.23 6.01 -0.07
CA TYR A 575 26.59 6.51 -0.10
C TYR A 575 26.60 7.98 -0.47
N VAL A 576 26.96 8.84 0.50
CA VAL A 576 27.08 10.27 0.26
C VAL A 576 28.35 10.53 -0.56
N SER A 577 28.18 11.06 -1.76
CA SER A 577 29.29 11.37 -2.66
C SER A 577 30.09 12.58 -2.15
N ARG A 578 31.16 12.95 -2.86
CA ARG A 578 32.02 14.07 -2.46
C ARG A 578 31.22 15.39 -2.45
N GLY A 579 31.28 16.12 -1.33
CA GLY A 579 30.71 17.46 -1.16
C GLY A 579 31.69 18.59 -1.37
N ASN A 580 31.24 19.82 -1.09
CA ASN A 580 32.08 21.00 -1.09
C ASN A 580 33.19 20.90 -0.03
N PRO A 581 34.31 21.64 -0.16
CA PRO A 581 35.32 21.70 0.88
C PRO A 581 34.71 22.14 2.23
N GLY A 582 34.73 21.25 3.23
CA GLY A 582 34.15 21.48 4.56
C GLY A 582 32.88 20.68 4.87
N GLU A 583 32.25 20.06 3.87
CA GLU A 583 31.10 19.16 4.06
C GLU A 583 31.57 17.73 4.35
N GLN A 584 30.90 17.04 5.28
CA GLN A 584 31.09 15.60 5.47
C GLN A 584 30.53 14.85 4.24
N GLY A 585 31.34 14.00 3.64
CA GLY A 585 30.96 13.17 2.50
C GLY A 585 31.93 12.01 2.29
N GLN A 586 31.73 11.23 1.23
CA GLN A 586 32.44 9.98 0.98
C GLN A 586 32.26 8.96 2.10
N MET A 587 31.01 8.66 2.44
CA MET A 587 30.67 7.70 3.49
C MET A 587 29.30 7.08 3.25
N VAL A 588 29.12 5.87 3.78
CA VAL A 588 27.81 5.21 3.83
C VAL A 588 27.12 5.63 5.12
N ILE A 589 25.92 6.16 5.01
CA ILE A 589 25.24 6.84 6.13
C ILE A 589 24.05 6.06 6.68
N GLY A 590 23.59 5.03 5.97
CA GLY A 590 22.40 4.30 6.35
C GLY A 590 21.93 3.35 5.26
N CYS A 591 20.82 2.68 5.55
CA CYS A 591 20.15 1.79 4.63
C CYS A 591 18.64 2.03 4.58
N SER A 592 18.03 1.70 3.45
CA SER A 592 16.57 1.72 3.28
C SER A 592 16.13 0.47 2.54
N ARG A 593 14.82 0.22 2.56
CA ARG A 593 14.18 -0.82 1.74
C ARG A 593 13.73 -0.22 0.41
N LEU A 594 14.06 -0.87 -0.70
CA LEU A 594 13.51 -0.55 -2.02
C LEU A 594 12.16 -1.25 -2.20
N ASP A 595 11.08 -0.47 -2.29
CA ASP A 595 9.72 -0.98 -2.41
C ASP A 595 9.21 -1.02 -3.85
N GLU A 596 9.69 -0.11 -4.70
CA GLU A 596 9.21 -0.01 -6.08
C GLU A 596 10.19 0.77 -6.98
N VAL A 597 10.16 0.43 -8.26
CA VAL A 597 10.86 1.18 -9.32
C VAL A 597 9.84 1.52 -10.40
N VAL A 598 9.66 2.81 -10.66
CA VAL A 598 8.75 3.32 -11.69
C VAL A 598 9.57 4.03 -12.77
N ILE A 599 9.29 3.73 -14.03
CA ILE A 599 9.94 4.37 -15.18
C ILE A 599 8.85 4.98 -16.02
N ASP A 600 8.86 6.31 -16.16
CA ASP A 600 7.85 7.02 -16.93
C ASP A 600 8.41 8.33 -17.50
N GLU A 601 7.56 9.09 -18.17
CA GLU A 601 7.85 10.44 -18.61
C GLU A 601 8.16 11.36 -17.41
N PRO A 602 9.09 12.32 -17.56
CA PRO A 602 9.63 13.06 -16.42
C PRO A 602 8.59 13.93 -15.72
N ASP A 603 7.67 14.53 -16.49
CA ASP A 603 6.62 15.38 -15.94
C ASP A 603 5.55 14.55 -15.21
N THR A 604 5.19 13.38 -15.74
CA THR A 604 4.30 12.41 -15.06
C THR A 604 4.92 11.91 -13.76
N LEU A 605 6.20 11.52 -13.78
CA LEU A 605 6.92 11.08 -12.59
C LEU A 605 7.02 12.19 -11.54
N HIS A 606 7.30 13.42 -11.96
CA HIS A 606 7.33 14.54 -11.04
C HIS A 606 5.95 14.79 -10.44
N SER A 607 4.88 14.93 -11.24
CA SER A 607 3.51 15.12 -10.71
C SER A 607 3.12 14.02 -9.73
N GLN A 608 3.54 12.77 -9.98
CA GLN A 608 3.26 11.64 -9.11
C GLN A 608 4.03 11.65 -7.78
N PHE A 609 5.28 12.13 -7.76
CA PHE A 609 6.22 11.94 -6.65
C PHE A 609 6.90 13.23 -6.15
N GLU A 610 6.48 14.42 -6.60
CA GLU A 610 7.13 15.71 -6.30
C GLU A 610 7.31 15.97 -4.80
N HIS A 611 6.37 15.50 -3.98
CA HIS A 611 6.41 15.70 -2.53
C HIS A 611 7.24 14.66 -1.79
N LEU A 612 7.49 13.50 -2.41
CA LEU A 612 8.21 12.38 -1.81
C LEU A 612 9.71 12.40 -2.13
N GLY A 613 10.12 13.21 -3.11
CA GLY A 613 11.51 13.28 -3.55
C GLY A 613 12.08 14.68 -3.47
N VAL A 614 13.40 14.75 -3.63
CA VAL A 614 14.17 16.00 -3.52
C VAL A 614 14.43 16.69 -4.85
N TYR A 615 14.07 16.07 -5.96
CA TYR A 615 14.26 16.67 -7.28
C TYR A 615 13.02 17.44 -7.68
N GLY A 616 13.19 18.72 -7.99
CA GLY A 616 12.20 19.50 -8.71
C GLY A 616 12.12 19.10 -10.19
N ARG A 617 11.08 19.59 -10.88
CA ARG A 617 10.72 19.22 -12.26
C ARG A 617 11.89 19.26 -13.24
N GLU A 618 12.69 20.31 -13.21
CA GLU A 618 13.86 20.46 -14.09
C GLU A 618 14.95 19.40 -13.83
N GLN A 619 15.12 18.98 -12.57
CA GLN A 619 16.09 17.94 -12.21
C GLN A 619 15.59 16.55 -12.61
N VAL A 620 14.29 16.29 -12.53
CA VAL A 620 13.68 15.05 -13.03
C VAL A 620 13.81 14.96 -14.56
N ARG A 621 13.56 16.07 -15.28
CA ARG A 621 13.80 16.16 -16.73
C ARG A 621 15.26 15.90 -17.09
N LYS A 622 16.19 16.49 -16.34
CA LYS A 622 17.63 16.24 -16.54
C LYS A 622 18.01 14.78 -16.27
N ALA A 623 17.41 14.15 -15.27
CA ALA A 623 17.61 12.73 -14.99
C ALA A 623 17.08 11.83 -16.10
N ALA A 624 16.16 12.33 -16.95
CA ALA A 624 15.63 11.59 -18.09
C ALA A 624 16.59 11.53 -19.29
N GLU A 625 17.57 12.44 -19.36
CA GLU A 625 18.53 12.48 -20.45
C GLU A 625 19.60 11.38 -20.29
N PRO A 626 20.04 10.73 -21.39
CA PRO A 626 19.61 10.89 -22.79
C PRO A 626 18.40 10.02 -23.20
N TYR A 627 17.80 9.26 -22.27
CA TYR A 627 16.85 8.19 -22.59
C TYR A 627 15.40 8.68 -22.84
N GLY A 628 15.10 9.94 -22.54
CA GLY A 628 13.75 10.51 -22.70
C GLY A 628 12.74 10.08 -21.63
N ARG A 629 13.15 9.20 -20.69
CA ARG A 629 12.36 8.76 -19.54
C ARG A 629 13.20 8.82 -18.29
N ALA A 630 12.59 9.15 -17.15
CA ALA A 630 13.23 9.12 -15.84
C ALA A 630 12.84 7.84 -15.09
N MET A 631 13.60 7.52 -14.04
CA MET A 631 13.33 6.41 -13.14
C MET A 631 13.21 6.94 -11.72
N ALA A 632 12.12 6.59 -11.04
CA ALA A 632 11.88 6.87 -9.63
C ALA A 632 12.09 5.59 -8.81
N LEU A 633 13.01 5.65 -7.85
CA LEU A 633 13.23 4.61 -6.84
C LEU A 633 12.42 4.99 -5.60
N ARG A 634 11.35 4.25 -5.31
CA ARG A 634 10.57 4.44 -4.08
C ARG A 634 11.13 3.54 -2.99
N PHE A 635 11.45 4.14 -1.85
CA PHE A 635 12.05 3.44 -0.74
C PHE A 635 11.43 3.87 0.59
N SER A 636 11.59 3.02 1.60
CA SER A 636 11.02 3.23 2.94
C SER A 636 11.89 2.63 4.03
N ASP A 637 11.45 2.77 5.28
CA ASP A 637 12.07 2.19 6.47
C ASP A 637 13.55 2.60 6.60
N THR A 638 13.86 3.86 6.25
CA THR A 638 15.21 4.41 6.28
C THR A 638 15.79 4.35 7.69
N GLU A 639 16.97 3.76 7.77
CA GLU A 639 17.71 3.49 8.99
C GLU A 639 19.10 4.12 8.85
N LEU A 640 19.33 5.20 9.59
CA LEU A 640 20.63 5.88 9.61
C LEU A 640 21.58 5.16 10.56
N PHE A 641 22.84 5.05 10.15
CA PHE A 641 23.88 4.46 10.96
C PHE A 641 24.30 5.44 12.05
N PRO A 642 24.40 4.97 13.32
CA PRO A 642 24.97 5.79 14.40
C PRO A 642 26.37 6.30 14.06
N GLU A 643 27.17 5.48 13.38
CA GLU A 643 28.52 5.82 12.93
C GLU A 643 28.61 5.65 11.40
N PRO A 644 28.60 6.74 10.61
CA PRO A 644 28.75 6.66 9.16
C PRO A 644 30.05 5.96 8.75
N VAL A 645 29.99 5.05 7.79
CA VAL A 645 31.14 4.24 7.36
C VAL A 645 31.94 4.99 6.28
N PRO A 646 33.18 5.46 6.57
CA PRO A 646 33.94 6.26 5.60
C PRO A 646 34.37 5.43 4.38
N TYR A 647 34.55 6.08 3.23
CA TYR A 647 34.95 5.45 1.97
C TYR A 647 36.21 4.57 2.11
N ARG A 648 37.21 5.03 2.87
CA ARG A 648 38.42 4.22 3.12
C ARG A 648 38.09 2.90 3.82
N ARG A 649 37.17 2.91 4.79
CA ARG A 649 36.75 1.71 5.49
C ARG A 649 35.90 0.82 4.60
N LEU A 650 34.99 1.40 3.81
CA LEU A 650 34.22 0.68 2.80
C LEU A 650 35.11 -0.06 1.80
N CYS A 651 36.19 0.58 1.31
CA CYS A 651 37.16 -0.08 0.42
C CYS A 651 37.83 -1.28 1.09
N VAL A 652 38.29 -1.13 2.34
CA VAL A 652 38.91 -2.24 3.09
C VAL A 652 37.93 -3.41 3.22
N LEU A 653 36.67 -3.15 3.59
CA LEU A 653 35.65 -4.21 3.71
C LEU A 653 35.40 -4.92 2.37
N ALA A 654 35.40 -4.19 1.25
CA ALA A 654 35.25 -4.79 -0.08
C ALA A 654 36.49 -5.59 -0.51
N GLU A 655 37.70 -5.08 -0.24
CA GLU A 655 38.97 -5.76 -0.51
C GLU A 655 39.10 -7.06 0.28
N ASP A 656 38.75 -7.04 1.58
CA ASP A 656 38.76 -8.22 2.45
C ASP A 656 37.83 -9.34 1.93
N LEU A 657 36.77 -8.97 1.20
CA LEU A 657 35.82 -9.89 0.56
C LEU A 657 36.17 -10.21 -0.90
N GLY A 658 37.23 -9.62 -1.46
CA GLY A 658 37.62 -9.80 -2.86
C GLY A 658 36.65 -9.18 -3.87
N LEU A 659 35.92 -8.13 -3.48
CA LEU A 659 34.88 -7.50 -4.29
C LEU A 659 35.34 -6.15 -4.87
N ALA A 660 34.88 -5.84 -6.09
CA ALA A 660 35.07 -4.53 -6.70
C ALA A 660 33.88 -3.61 -6.41
N LEU A 661 34.14 -2.35 -6.07
CA LEU A 661 33.12 -1.34 -5.82
C LEU A 661 32.90 -0.44 -7.04
N SER A 662 31.63 -0.16 -7.36
CA SER A 662 31.24 0.89 -8.29
C SER A 662 30.31 1.87 -7.59
N LEU A 663 30.80 3.10 -7.37
CA LEU A 663 30.08 4.16 -6.65
C LEU A 663 29.66 5.33 -7.54
N GLN A 664 29.78 5.18 -8.87
CA GLN A 664 29.39 6.22 -9.83
C GLN A 664 27.89 6.20 -10.12
N GLN A 665 27.25 5.04 -9.96
CA GLN A 665 25.83 4.81 -10.20
C GLN A 665 25.33 3.78 -9.20
N LEU A 666 24.00 3.58 -9.15
CA LEU A 666 23.41 2.47 -8.40
C LEU A 666 24.04 1.16 -8.88
N SER A 667 24.59 0.39 -7.96
CA SER A 667 25.23 -0.88 -8.27
C SER A 667 24.78 -1.97 -7.31
N LYS A 668 24.61 -3.18 -7.85
CA LYS A 668 24.30 -4.37 -7.05
C LYS A 668 25.54 -4.76 -6.26
N ILE A 669 25.38 -4.96 -4.97
CA ILE A 669 26.44 -5.40 -4.05
C ILE A 669 26.11 -6.79 -3.50
N ASN A 670 27.15 -7.47 -3.04
CA ASN A 670 27.00 -8.76 -2.36
C ASN A 670 26.37 -8.54 -0.97
N ASN A 671 25.50 -9.46 -0.53
CA ASN A 671 24.93 -9.44 0.81
C ASN A 671 26.02 -9.51 1.90
N ALA A 672 27.12 -10.24 1.70
CA ALA A 672 28.24 -10.25 2.64
C ALA A 672 28.87 -8.85 2.83
N LEU A 673 28.97 -8.07 1.76
CA LEU A 673 29.45 -6.69 1.84
C LEU A 673 28.42 -5.79 2.55
N PHE A 674 27.13 -5.95 2.27
CA PHE A 674 26.08 -5.24 2.98
C PHE A 674 26.16 -5.51 4.49
N GLN A 675 26.29 -6.77 4.88
CA GLN A 675 26.40 -7.19 6.29
C GLN A 675 27.58 -6.51 6.97
N ALA A 676 28.77 -6.59 6.36
CA ALA A 676 29.98 -5.99 6.91
C ALA A 676 29.86 -4.48 7.08
N VAL A 677 29.25 -3.77 6.12
CA VAL A 677 29.02 -2.32 6.21
C VAL A 677 27.98 -1.99 7.28
N TYR A 678 26.90 -2.77 7.36
CA TYR A 678 25.84 -2.59 8.35
C TYR A 678 26.36 -2.76 9.79
N GLU A 679 27.14 -3.82 10.02
CA GLU A 679 27.79 -4.10 11.32
C GLU A 679 28.82 -3.02 11.69
N GLU A 680 29.60 -2.55 10.72
CA GLU A 680 30.55 -1.45 10.93
C GLU A 680 29.82 -0.16 11.32
N GLY A 681 28.72 0.17 10.64
CA GLY A 681 27.95 1.40 10.91
C GLY A 681 27.21 1.40 12.26
N HIS A 682 27.01 0.22 12.86
CA HIS A 682 26.38 0.04 14.16
C HIS A 682 27.36 -0.35 15.27
N ARG A 683 28.67 -0.36 14.99
CA ARG A 683 29.67 -0.65 16.02
C ARG A 683 29.68 0.48 17.05
N LYS A 684 29.23 0.17 18.27
CA LYS A 684 29.37 1.07 19.43
C LYS A 684 30.86 1.22 19.74
N THR A 685 31.39 2.43 19.61
CA THR A 685 32.76 2.79 19.99
C THR A 685 32.97 2.78 21.51
#